data_AF-A0A1I5BV04-F1
#
_entry.id   AF-A0A1I5BV04-F1
#
_cell.length_a   1.000
_cell.length_b   1.000
_cell.length_c   1.000
_cell.angle_alpha   90.00
_cell.angle_beta   90.00
_cell.angle_gamma   90.00
#
_symmetry.space_group_name_H-M   'P 1'
#
loop_
_entity.id
_entity.type
_entity.pdbx_description
1 polymer ?
#
loop_
_entity_poly.entity_id
_entity_poly.type
_entity_poly.pdbx_seq_one_letter_code
_entity_poly.pdbx_strand_id
1 'polypeptide(L)'
;MSTSPHAPELAALAAAAGTDHPRKLKSALTKLARPLSAADRISFFEDACRAFAAAGVSETAAELATWSFTQARKAEKDGANPPDVERLHATLLEFVPLGAVAPTILRDHAKALGGHFPPEEAHARFREVICAGFDAGLIPYARVFPDLRKLAVAAGIAKDDEDGFLAARLLRDGLLPGASQTIWAAAQKALVTAAGRDDDLMDLLIVAEPDRARHEKEGGAEHAERMRQTWLATLAGAGAGARLTAVWFATAGRRCAADTLLTLVEQAGRRLFPSGTGPGGDPATDPAAIPPKRAPWGDMSDAEMRAQLKADVASGHLSRVHRALSWLRSKGHGFIRRNPGFARELEFHDPLDALLSELRAGIPEEFGIPIPYPGRAARSVVQHREYLSVRTGQEVEVDDGGGSPWTVRLGIFPEKLMPWYDGEAVRVSRVRPDGRWQTFRAEGLTEDDKLALTFEPETCTARPEAPGDGEVTFPGAAAPSRVRLHQGRITVTAPDGSQSVRLDYTPRDPSVPPPAVWSRRSPVDAAGSAALRTLDKDTVERLVSAALLARGTGPAREELARLVPELTEPSLIDTVAQRVRDAASCLLTEHWFRVKDGVAPRPPYSPLLEHHPELPVMGLRRLVSLRAFEKHALAAAEEPESAEPRLLYIRDQPEVVDELIEDFGGLARHVIPVLWPWQRPRAAWSLDKQRAWANTGWGDGNGRYRLLWFKQPPKPSERGTQVWRTRNGSLLSFRGWHRRGFAAVEYSPDGRFVPIRLPERDLIADPVPQGWLSQERLLRLERLLAEKGPPPVRAETARELTVRTGLTTATAVNLLYGSEEESLRSPFMPRTEDLDLPPEIVDLLEATKHERSEWNHRFAFGRDTGRLGLIRERLLPDDPADLWTTGFDITRAADWWQEECDRMGW
;
A
#
# COMPACT_ATOMS: atom_id res chain seq x y z
N MET A 1 -35.34 39.45 61.98
CA MET A 1 -35.00 38.12 62.49
C MET A 1 -35.96 37.79 63.64
N SER A 2 -37.03 37.05 63.35
CA SER A 2 -37.87 36.44 64.40
C SER A 2 -37.16 35.14 64.79
N THR A 3 -36.78 34.98 66.05
CA THR A 3 -36.15 33.76 66.55
C THR A 3 -37.14 32.61 66.42
N SER A 4 -36.82 31.64 65.56
CA SER A 4 -37.61 30.41 65.35
C SER A 4 -37.79 29.67 66.69
N PRO A 5 -39.01 29.23 67.05
CA PRO A 5 -39.28 28.59 68.33
C PRO A 5 -38.53 27.26 68.54
N HIS A 6 -37.90 26.71 67.50
CA HIS A 6 -37.11 25.46 67.54
C HIS A 6 -35.60 25.65 67.37
N ALA A 7 -35.10 26.90 67.41
CA ALA A 7 -33.69 27.21 67.26
C ALA A 7 -32.75 26.42 68.22
N PRO A 8 -33.05 26.25 69.52
CA PRO A 8 -32.15 25.51 70.42
C PRO A 8 -32.13 24.00 70.14
N GLU A 9 -33.25 23.38 69.78
CA GLU A 9 -33.30 21.96 69.43
C GLU A 9 -32.57 21.67 68.12
N LEU A 10 -32.72 22.55 67.11
CA LEU A 10 -31.99 22.43 65.84
C LEU A 10 -30.48 22.60 66.02
N ALA A 11 -30.04 23.55 66.86
CA ALA A 11 -28.63 23.71 67.19
C ALA A 11 -28.04 22.47 67.89
N ALA A 12 -28.79 21.85 68.81
CA ALA A 12 -28.38 20.61 69.47
C ALA A 12 -28.26 19.44 68.49
N LEU A 13 -29.19 19.29 67.56
CA LEU A 13 -29.13 18.26 66.52
C LEU A 13 -27.99 18.51 65.51
N ALA A 14 -27.72 19.77 65.17
CA ALA A 14 -26.62 20.16 64.29
C ALA A 14 -25.26 19.86 64.95
N ALA A 15 -25.10 20.13 66.25
CA ALA A 15 -23.90 19.76 67.01
C ALA A 15 -23.68 18.23 67.06
N ALA A 16 -24.77 17.45 67.11
CA ALA A 16 -24.70 15.99 67.10
C ALA A 16 -24.33 15.38 65.72
N ALA A 17 -24.35 16.16 64.64
CA ALA A 17 -24.06 15.67 63.28
C ALA A 17 -22.60 15.22 63.08
N GLY A 18 -21.69 15.56 63.99
CA GLY A 18 -20.32 15.04 64.00
C GLY A 18 -20.18 13.64 64.59
N THR A 19 -21.16 13.16 65.37
CA THR A 19 -21.05 11.93 66.18
C THR A 19 -22.17 10.93 65.96
N ASP A 20 -23.37 11.39 65.60
CA ASP A 20 -24.56 10.55 65.43
C ASP A 20 -24.79 10.14 63.96
N HIS A 21 -25.36 8.96 63.78
CA HIS A 21 -25.67 8.42 62.45
C HIS A 21 -26.80 9.23 61.75
N PRO A 22 -26.69 9.56 60.44
CA PRO A 22 -27.66 10.40 59.71
C PRO A 22 -29.12 9.96 59.87
N ARG A 23 -29.36 8.63 59.81
CA ARG A 23 -30.70 8.03 60.00
C ARG A 23 -31.36 8.40 61.33
N LYS A 24 -30.59 8.47 62.43
CA LYS A 24 -31.10 8.83 63.76
C LYS A 24 -31.53 10.30 63.79
N LEU A 25 -30.70 11.17 63.23
CA LEU A 25 -30.95 12.62 63.17
C LEU A 25 -32.14 12.96 62.24
N LYS A 26 -32.27 12.30 61.08
CA LYS A 26 -33.46 12.40 60.20
C LYS A 26 -34.75 12.03 60.92
N SER A 27 -34.72 10.97 61.74
CA SER A 27 -35.87 10.54 62.53
C SER A 27 -36.27 11.58 63.58
N ALA A 28 -35.28 12.16 64.28
CA ALA A 28 -35.51 13.23 65.26
C ALA A 28 -36.12 14.48 64.62
N LEU A 29 -35.60 14.93 63.47
CA LEU A 29 -36.14 16.06 62.71
C LEU A 29 -37.58 15.80 62.27
N THR A 30 -37.87 14.59 61.76
CA THR A 30 -39.23 14.21 61.34
C THR A 30 -40.21 14.23 62.53
N LYS A 31 -39.76 13.80 63.71
CA LYS A 31 -40.57 13.82 64.94
C LYS A 31 -40.89 15.25 65.39
N LEU A 32 -39.93 16.16 65.31
CA LEU A 32 -40.11 17.58 65.65
C LEU A 32 -41.01 18.31 64.64
N ALA A 33 -40.96 17.94 63.36
CA ALA A 33 -41.79 18.54 62.32
C ALA A 33 -43.25 18.06 62.30
N ARG A 34 -43.55 16.87 62.86
CA ARG A 34 -44.87 16.22 62.78
C ARG A 34 -46.06 17.05 63.29
N PRO A 35 -45.99 17.78 64.43
CA PRO A 35 -47.12 18.54 64.95
C PRO A 35 -47.35 19.88 64.24
N LEU A 36 -46.44 20.31 63.36
CA LEU A 36 -46.46 21.62 62.72
C LEU A 36 -47.45 21.68 61.54
N SER A 37 -48.01 22.87 61.28
CA SER A 37 -48.81 23.15 60.09
C SER A 37 -47.96 23.02 58.81
N ALA A 38 -48.60 22.97 57.62
CA ALA A 38 -47.84 22.89 56.37
C ALA A 38 -46.89 24.09 56.17
N ALA A 39 -47.33 25.31 56.50
CA ALA A 39 -46.51 26.53 56.40
C ALA A 39 -45.37 26.53 57.43
N ASP A 40 -45.63 26.07 58.66
CA ASP A 40 -44.61 25.99 59.72
C ASP A 40 -43.58 24.89 59.44
N ARG A 41 -43.99 23.79 58.79
CA ARG A 41 -43.06 22.73 58.36
C ARG A 41 -42.05 23.21 57.32
N ILE A 42 -42.47 24.07 56.39
CA ILE A 42 -41.56 24.63 55.38
C ILE A 42 -40.47 25.46 56.07
N SER A 43 -40.88 26.41 56.93
CA SER A 43 -39.96 27.27 57.67
C SER A 43 -39.05 26.46 58.61
N PHE A 44 -39.61 25.44 59.30
CA PHE A 44 -38.85 24.54 60.17
C PHE A 44 -37.73 23.80 59.42
N PHE A 45 -38.04 23.24 58.24
CA PHE A 45 -37.05 22.49 57.47
C PHE A 45 -36.02 23.41 56.78
N GLU A 46 -36.39 24.65 56.43
CA GLU A 46 -35.44 25.68 55.98
C GLU A 46 -34.49 26.10 57.12
N ASP A 47 -34.99 26.30 58.33
CA ASP A 47 -34.18 26.58 59.52
C ASP A 47 -33.26 25.41 59.87
N ALA A 48 -33.76 24.17 59.77
CA ALA A 48 -32.95 22.97 59.95
C ALA A 48 -31.82 22.92 58.90
N CYS A 49 -32.13 23.21 57.64
CA CYS A 49 -31.13 23.30 56.58
C CYS A 49 -30.04 24.32 56.91
N ARG A 50 -30.40 25.54 57.34
CA ARG A 50 -29.44 26.57 57.78
C ARG A 50 -28.57 26.08 58.93
N ALA A 51 -29.16 25.44 59.94
CA ALA A 51 -28.45 24.94 61.10
C ALA A 51 -27.41 23.86 60.74
N PHE A 52 -27.76 22.90 59.88
CA PHE A 52 -26.83 21.87 59.43
C PHE A 52 -25.76 22.40 58.47
N ALA A 53 -26.12 23.33 57.58
CA ALA A 53 -25.15 23.99 56.71
C ALA A 53 -24.12 24.79 57.51
N ALA A 54 -24.54 25.48 58.57
CA ALA A 54 -23.65 26.21 59.47
C ALA A 54 -22.73 25.29 60.31
N ALA A 55 -23.18 24.07 60.63
CA ALA A 55 -22.37 23.08 61.35
C ALA A 55 -21.28 22.43 60.48
N GLY A 56 -21.45 22.43 59.16
CA GLY A 56 -20.43 22.64 58.12
C GLY A 56 -19.19 21.74 57.98
N VAL A 57 -18.91 20.77 58.85
CA VAL A 57 -17.60 20.07 58.85
C VAL A 57 -17.67 18.57 58.53
N SER A 58 -18.84 17.94 58.59
CA SER A 58 -19.00 16.49 58.31
C SER A 58 -19.90 16.20 57.10
N GLU A 59 -19.62 15.09 56.40
CA GLU A 59 -20.49 14.59 55.31
C GLU A 59 -21.93 14.38 55.79
N THR A 60 -22.12 13.93 57.03
CA THR A 60 -23.43 13.77 57.67
C THR A 60 -24.19 15.10 57.77
N ALA A 61 -23.52 16.20 58.14
CA ALA A 61 -24.15 17.52 58.23
C ALA A 61 -24.59 18.02 56.85
N ALA A 62 -23.76 17.85 55.82
CA ALA A 62 -24.10 18.20 54.44
C ALA A 62 -25.27 17.36 53.89
N GLU A 63 -25.29 16.06 54.19
CA GLU A 63 -26.41 15.16 53.84
C GLU A 63 -27.72 15.61 54.50
N LEU A 64 -27.67 16.01 55.78
CA LEU A 64 -28.82 16.47 56.54
C LEU A 64 -29.32 17.85 56.11
N ALA A 65 -28.43 18.76 55.74
CA ALA A 65 -28.79 20.06 55.15
C ALA A 65 -29.57 19.82 53.84
N THR A 66 -29.01 19.02 52.93
CA THR A 66 -29.65 18.67 51.65
C THR A 66 -30.99 17.97 51.83
N TRP A 67 -31.05 17.04 52.78
CA TRP A 67 -32.29 16.33 53.10
C TRP A 67 -33.36 17.27 53.66
N SER A 68 -32.99 18.17 54.57
CA SER A 68 -33.91 19.13 55.21
C SER A 68 -34.48 20.08 54.17
N PHE A 69 -33.65 20.64 53.29
CA PHE A 69 -34.12 21.45 52.15
C PHE A 69 -35.11 20.68 51.27
N THR A 70 -34.81 19.41 50.98
CA THR A 70 -35.71 18.54 50.19
C THR A 70 -37.04 18.32 50.89
N GLN A 71 -37.07 18.20 52.23
CA GLN A 71 -38.33 18.09 52.98
C GLN A 71 -39.12 19.40 52.97
N ALA A 72 -38.47 20.57 53.05
CA ALA A 72 -39.14 21.85 52.90
C ALA A 72 -39.90 21.94 51.56
N ARG A 73 -39.24 21.51 50.46
CA ARG A 73 -39.85 21.47 49.12
C ARG A 73 -40.99 20.45 49.00
N LYS A 74 -40.90 19.31 49.69
CA LYS A 74 -42.01 18.34 49.75
C LYS A 74 -43.22 18.91 50.49
N ALA A 75 -43.00 19.54 51.66
CA ALA A 75 -44.06 20.16 52.44
C ALA A 75 -44.77 21.29 51.67
N GLU A 76 -44.03 22.03 50.84
CA GLU A 76 -44.57 23.05 49.93
C GLU A 76 -45.45 22.45 48.83
N LYS A 77 -45.03 21.33 48.23
CA LYS A 77 -45.80 20.62 47.19
C LYS A 77 -47.07 19.94 47.74
N ASP A 78 -47.04 19.50 48.99
CA ASP A 78 -48.19 18.86 49.65
C ASP A 78 -49.26 19.88 50.12
N GLY A 79 -48.97 21.18 50.03
CA GLY A 79 -49.93 22.27 50.28
C GLY A 79 -50.92 22.45 49.13
N ALA A 80 -52.11 23.01 49.42
CA ALA A 80 -53.19 23.17 48.43
C ALA A 80 -53.00 24.31 47.41
N ASN A 81 -51.87 25.02 47.43
CA ASN A 81 -51.57 26.15 46.55
C ASN A 81 -50.53 25.77 45.50
N PRO A 82 -50.60 26.33 44.28
CA PRO A 82 -49.56 26.14 43.27
C PRO A 82 -48.20 26.64 43.81
N PRO A 83 -47.09 25.98 43.43
CA PRO A 83 -45.77 26.36 43.90
C PRO A 83 -45.43 27.80 43.50
N ASP A 84 -45.08 28.62 44.48
CA ASP A 84 -44.65 30.00 44.30
C ASP A 84 -43.23 30.01 43.74
N VAL A 85 -43.13 30.19 42.41
CA VAL A 85 -41.85 30.17 41.68
C VAL A 85 -40.93 31.32 42.11
N GLU A 86 -41.49 32.47 42.50
CA GLU A 86 -40.71 33.63 42.95
C GLU A 86 -40.11 33.39 44.33
N ARG A 87 -40.91 32.88 45.27
CA ARG A 87 -40.42 32.47 46.59
C ARG A 87 -39.33 31.42 46.46
N LEU A 88 -39.56 30.38 45.65
CA LEU A 88 -38.59 29.31 45.45
C LEU A 88 -37.28 29.85 44.86
N HIS A 89 -37.34 30.75 43.89
CA HIS A 89 -36.15 31.38 43.31
C HIS A 89 -35.35 32.16 44.36
N ALA A 90 -36.00 32.99 45.19
CA ALA A 90 -35.35 33.71 46.29
C ALA A 90 -34.73 32.74 47.31
N THR A 91 -35.43 31.65 47.63
CA THR A 91 -34.90 30.59 48.51
C THR A 91 -33.71 29.87 47.88
N LEU A 92 -33.70 29.63 46.57
CA LEU A 92 -32.55 29.00 45.90
C LEU A 92 -31.31 29.90 45.90
N LEU A 93 -31.47 31.23 45.79
CA LEU A 93 -30.35 32.17 45.94
C LEU A 93 -29.70 32.11 47.33
N GLU A 94 -30.46 31.76 48.36
CA GLU A 94 -29.93 31.55 49.72
C GLU A 94 -29.24 30.19 49.87
N PHE A 95 -29.90 29.11 49.44
CA PHE A 95 -29.47 27.75 49.79
C PHE A 95 -28.51 27.09 48.81
N VAL A 96 -28.42 27.56 47.56
CA VAL A 96 -27.43 27.06 46.59
C VAL A 96 -25.99 27.36 47.04
N PRO A 97 -25.65 28.59 47.50
CA PRO A 97 -24.34 28.89 48.11
C PRO A 97 -23.96 28.00 49.29
N LEU A 98 -24.94 27.40 49.98
CA LEU A 98 -24.71 26.52 51.12
C LEU A 98 -24.44 25.06 50.73
N GLY A 99 -24.50 24.72 49.44
CA GLY A 99 -24.33 23.34 48.96
C GLY A 99 -25.44 22.38 49.40
N ALA A 100 -26.59 22.92 49.84
CA ALA A 100 -27.67 22.14 50.46
C ALA A 100 -28.85 21.85 49.50
N VAL A 101 -28.66 22.04 48.19
CA VAL A 101 -29.73 21.88 47.20
C VAL A 101 -29.48 20.65 46.35
N ALA A 102 -30.46 19.73 46.31
CA ALA A 102 -30.37 18.55 45.47
C ALA A 102 -30.45 18.89 43.96
N PRO A 103 -29.67 18.22 43.08
CA PRO A 103 -29.67 18.46 41.63
C PRO A 103 -31.04 18.34 40.95
N THR A 104 -31.96 17.54 41.50
CA THR A 104 -33.34 17.42 40.97
C THR A 104 -34.12 18.73 41.13
N ILE A 105 -33.95 19.43 42.24
CA ILE A 105 -34.68 20.67 42.54
C ILE A 105 -34.24 21.78 41.59
N LEU A 106 -32.94 21.88 41.29
CA LEU A 106 -32.41 22.86 40.33
C LEU A 106 -32.92 22.59 38.90
N ARG A 107 -33.02 21.31 38.49
CA ARG A 107 -33.59 20.93 37.20
C ARG A 107 -35.08 21.25 37.10
N ASP A 108 -35.82 20.94 38.15
CA ASP A 108 -37.24 21.25 38.22
C ASP A 108 -37.48 22.77 38.21
N HIS A 109 -36.61 23.53 38.88
CA HIS A 109 -36.65 25.01 38.87
C HIS A 109 -36.38 25.59 37.48
N ALA A 110 -35.33 25.11 36.78
CA ALA A 110 -35.06 25.52 35.40
C ALA A 110 -36.27 25.28 34.48
N LYS A 111 -36.93 24.12 34.64
CA LYS A 111 -38.15 23.79 33.89
C LYS A 111 -39.32 24.68 34.27
N ALA A 112 -39.50 24.98 35.56
CA ALA A 112 -40.57 25.84 36.06
C ALA A 112 -40.41 27.28 35.55
N LEU A 113 -39.20 27.84 35.59
CA LEU A 113 -38.90 29.19 35.09
C LEU A 113 -39.29 29.34 33.61
N GLY A 114 -38.88 28.40 32.75
CA GLY A 114 -39.22 28.43 31.33
C GLY A 114 -40.71 28.26 31.00
N GLY A 115 -41.53 27.80 31.97
CA GLY A 115 -42.98 27.72 31.83
C GLY A 115 -43.75 28.92 32.38
N HIS A 116 -43.13 29.72 33.26
CA HIS A 116 -43.80 30.82 33.99
C HIS A 116 -43.36 32.21 33.54
N PHE A 117 -42.12 32.38 33.06
CA PHE A 117 -41.56 33.67 32.67
C PHE A 117 -41.24 33.72 31.17
N PRO A 118 -41.16 34.93 30.57
CA PRO A 118 -40.60 35.11 29.24
C PRO A 118 -39.19 34.50 29.13
N PRO A 119 -38.79 33.98 27.96
CA PRO A 119 -37.54 33.23 27.84
C PRO A 119 -36.27 33.95 28.32
N GLU A 120 -36.13 35.25 28.05
CA GLU A 120 -34.99 36.07 28.52
C GLU A 120 -34.94 36.17 30.05
N GLU A 121 -36.09 36.38 30.69
CA GLU A 121 -36.18 36.47 32.16
C GLU A 121 -35.95 35.11 32.83
N ALA A 122 -36.50 34.03 32.25
CA ALA A 122 -36.28 32.67 32.74
C ALA A 122 -34.79 32.28 32.69
N HIS A 123 -34.10 32.65 31.62
CA HIS A 123 -32.66 32.45 31.47
C HIS A 123 -31.86 33.28 32.50
N ALA A 124 -32.12 34.58 32.60
CA ALA A 124 -31.42 35.47 33.53
C ALA A 124 -31.54 35.01 34.99
N ARG A 125 -32.77 34.66 35.43
CA ARG A 125 -33.04 34.16 36.77
C ARG A 125 -32.36 32.82 37.05
N PHE A 126 -32.37 31.88 36.09
CA PHE A 126 -31.68 30.62 36.31
C PHE A 126 -30.16 30.80 36.38
N ARG A 127 -29.61 31.67 35.53
CA ARG A 127 -28.19 32.04 35.53
C ARG A 127 -27.76 32.67 36.85
N GLU A 128 -28.59 33.52 37.46
CA GLU A 128 -28.35 34.12 38.77
C GLU A 128 -28.16 33.04 39.86
N VAL A 129 -29.05 32.04 39.90
CA VAL A 129 -28.95 30.91 40.84
C VAL A 129 -27.66 30.11 40.65
N ILE A 130 -27.26 29.86 39.39
CA ILE A 130 -26.00 29.16 39.10
C ILE A 130 -24.79 30.01 39.52
N CYS A 131 -24.82 31.31 39.25
CA CYS A 131 -23.73 32.22 39.61
C CYS A 131 -23.57 32.35 41.13
N ALA A 132 -24.67 32.38 41.90
CA ALA A 132 -24.62 32.37 43.35
C ALA A 132 -23.88 31.13 43.90
N GLY A 133 -24.05 29.96 43.27
CA GLY A 133 -23.26 28.78 43.58
C GLY A 133 -21.77 28.94 43.26
N PHE A 134 -21.46 29.47 42.08
CA PHE A 134 -20.08 29.73 41.67
C PHE A 134 -19.37 30.73 42.59
N ASP A 135 -20.05 31.80 42.99
CA ASP A 135 -19.55 32.82 43.94
C ASP A 135 -19.24 32.21 45.32
N ALA A 136 -19.90 31.10 45.67
CA ALA A 136 -19.66 30.34 46.89
C ALA A 136 -18.59 29.24 46.75
N GLY A 137 -17.92 29.13 45.60
CA GLY A 137 -16.91 28.10 45.37
C GLY A 137 -17.49 26.73 44.99
N LEU A 138 -18.76 26.66 44.57
CA LEU A 138 -19.48 25.40 44.34
C LEU A 138 -19.97 25.27 42.90
N ILE A 139 -19.89 24.07 42.33
CA ILE A 139 -20.58 23.75 41.08
C ILE A 139 -21.91 23.09 41.46
N PRO A 140 -23.07 23.76 41.26
CA PRO A 140 -24.32 23.31 41.88
C PRO A 140 -24.74 21.88 41.51
N TYR A 141 -24.46 21.44 40.27
CA TYR A 141 -24.67 20.06 39.83
C TYR A 141 -24.04 19.79 38.45
N ALA A 142 -23.86 18.51 38.12
CA ALA A 142 -23.17 18.03 36.91
C ALA A 142 -23.85 18.41 35.56
N ARG A 143 -25.12 18.84 35.56
CA ARG A 143 -25.92 19.12 34.34
C ARG A 143 -26.21 20.61 34.14
N VAL A 144 -25.44 21.50 34.77
CA VAL A 144 -25.57 22.96 34.58
C VAL A 144 -25.54 23.38 33.10
N PHE A 145 -24.57 22.89 32.33
CA PHE A 145 -24.42 23.23 30.90
C PHE A 145 -25.68 22.94 30.06
N PRO A 146 -26.20 21.69 29.97
CA PRO A 146 -27.34 21.40 29.11
C PRO A 146 -28.62 22.14 29.52
N ASP A 147 -28.85 22.37 30.81
CA ASP A 147 -30.07 23.02 31.28
C ASP A 147 -30.03 24.54 31.03
N LEU A 148 -28.90 25.20 31.31
CA LEU A 148 -28.75 26.63 31.04
C LEU A 148 -28.73 26.91 29.53
N ARG A 149 -28.09 26.05 28.74
CA ARG A 149 -28.11 26.12 27.26
C ARG A 149 -29.52 26.02 26.70
N LYS A 150 -30.40 25.20 27.29
CA LYS A 150 -31.79 25.07 26.85
C LYS A 150 -32.57 26.37 27.05
N LEU A 151 -32.38 27.03 28.20
CA LEU A 151 -33.01 28.32 28.49
C LEU A 151 -32.42 29.45 27.63
N ALA A 152 -31.10 29.48 27.44
CA ALA A 152 -30.43 30.46 26.58
C ALA A 152 -30.93 30.42 25.14
N VAL A 153 -31.10 29.23 24.55
CA VAL A 153 -31.66 29.08 23.19
C VAL A 153 -33.08 29.60 23.10
N ALA A 154 -33.91 29.36 24.12
CA ALA A 154 -35.26 29.89 24.16
C ALA A 154 -35.26 31.43 24.24
N ALA A 155 -34.26 32.01 24.90
CA ALA A 155 -34.00 33.46 24.99
C ALA A 155 -33.33 34.07 23.75
N GLY A 156 -33.08 33.30 22.69
CA GLY A 156 -32.39 33.80 21.48
C GLY A 156 -30.88 33.96 21.63
N ILE A 157 -30.29 33.48 22.72
CA ILE A 157 -28.84 33.49 22.97
C ILE A 157 -28.21 32.26 22.31
N ALA A 158 -27.08 32.43 21.62
CA ALA A 158 -26.39 31.34 20.97
C ALA A 158 -25.82 30.35 22.02
N LYS A 159 -25.92 29.04 21.71
CA LYS A 159 -25.44 27.98 22.61
C LYS A 159 -23.98 28.13 23.00
N ASP A 160 -23.14 28.48 22.02
CA ASP A 160 -21.69 28.63 22.24
C ASP A 160 -21.36 29.86 23.10
N ASP A 161 -22.19 30.92 23.09
CA ASP A 161 -22.00 32.11 23.94
C ASP A 161 -22.30 31.78 25.41
N GLU A 162 -23.38 31.03 25.67
CA GLU A 162 -23.74 30.63 27.03
C GLU A 162 -22.75 29.62 27.61
N ASP A 163 -22.34 28.64 26.82
CA ASP A 163 -21.30 27.69 27.24
C ASP A 163 -19.96 28.40 27.48
N GLY A 164 -19.62 29.40 26.65
CA GLY A 164 -18.44 30.25 26.81
C GLY A 164 -18.48 31.07 28.09
N PHE A 165 -19.64 31.62 28.46
CA PHE A 165 -19.82 32.30 29.74
C PHE A 165 -19.56 31.37 30.93
N LEU A 166 -20.15 30.17 30.92
CA LEU A 166 -19.96 29.18 31.98
C LEU A 166 -18.50 28.75 32.09
N ALA A 167 -17.84 28.48 30.96
CA ALA A 167 -16.41 28.13 30.93
C ALA A 167 -15.54 29.24 31.52
N ALA A 168 -15.80 30.50 31.18
CA ALA A 168 -15.08 31.65 31.72
C ALA A 168 -15.28 31.81 33.23
N ARG A 169 -16.50 31.58 33.74
CA ARG A 169 -16.78 31.62 35.18
C ARG A 169 -16.08 30.50 35.93
N LEU A 170 -16.19 29.25 35.46
CA LEU A 170 -15.50 28.11 36.06
C LEU A 170 -13.99 28.31 36.18
N LEU A 171 -13.36 29.00 35.21
CA LEU A 171 -11.95 29.38 35.25
C LEU A 171 -11.67 30.50 36.25
N ARG A 172 -12.39 31.62 36.16
CA ARG A 172 -12.16 32.81 37.00
C ARG A 172 -12.41 32.53 38.49
N ASP A 173 -13.35 31.65 38.77
CA ASP A 173 -13.73 31.30 40.14
C ASP A 173 -12.94 30.10 40.69
N GLY A 174 -11.98 29.55 39.91
CA GLY A 174 -11.10 28.46 40.36
C GLY A 174 -11.81 27.13 40.62
N LEU A 175 -12.93 26.86 39.95
CA LEU A 175 -13.81 25.73 40.25
C LEU A 175 -13.41 24.43 39.52
N LEU A 176 -12.64 24.54 38.44
CA LEU A 176 -12.27 23.40 37.59
C LEU A 176 -11.42 22.31 38.28
N PRO A 177 -10.42 22.60 39.13
CA PRO A 177 -9.61 21.56 39.76
C PRO A 177 -10.43 20.50 40.50
N GLY A 178 -11.50 20.93 41.18
CA GLY A 178 -12.42 20.05 41.92
C GLY A 178 -13.67 19.63 41.13
N ALA A 179 -13.80 20.01 39.86
CA ALA A 179 -14.97 19.69 39.05
C ALA A 179 -15.01 18.21 38.66
N SER A 180 -16.22 17.63 38.62
CA SER A 180 -16.40 16.23 38.24
C SER A 180 -16.12 15.98 36.75
N GLN A 181 -15.88 14.72 36.38
CA GLN A 181 -15.68 14.30 34.98
C GLN A 181 -16.80 14.77 34.04
N THR A 182 -18.06 14.75 34.50
CA THR A 182 -19.19 15.21 33.70
C THR A 182 -19.12 16.70 33.39
N ILE A 183 -18.66 17.51 34.33
CA ILE A 183 -18.48 18.95 34.12
C ILE A 183 -17.32 19.20 33.15
N TRP A 184 -16.18 18.55 33.36
CA TRP A 184 -15.04 18.66 32.44
C TRP A 184 -15.41 18.28 31.01
N ALA A 185 -16.10 17.15 30.83
CA ALA A 185 -16.57 16.71 29.51
C ALA A 185 -17.57 17.69 28.88
N ALA A 186 -18.50 18.25 29.66
CA ALA A 186 -19.48 19.22 29.18
C ALA A 186 -18.85 20.58 28.83
N ALA A 187 -17.83 21.00 29.57
CA ALA A 187 -17.15 22.29 29.41
C ALA A 187 -16.04 22.27 28.36
N GLN A 188 -15.49 21.09 28.01
CA GLN A 188 -14.26 20.97 27.20
C GLN A 188 -14.24 21.83 25.93
N LYS A 189 -15.28 21.74 25.08
CA LYS A 189 -15.37 22.53 23.83
C LYS A 189 -15.36 24.04 24.11
N ALA A 190 -16.09 24.46 25.14
CA ALA A 190 -16.20 25.86 25.53
C ALA A 190 -14.91 26.38 26.17
N LEU A 191 -14.23 25.57 26.98
CA LEU A 191 -12.91 25.88 27.54
C LEU A 191 -11.88 26.08 26.44
N VAL A 192 -11.82 25.16 25.47
CA VAL A 192 -10.94 25.28 24.28
C VAL A 192 -11.20 26.59 23.53
N THR A 193 -12.47 26.91 23.30
CA THR A 193 -12.85 28.11 22.53
C THR A 193 -12.57 29.40 23.30
N ALA A 194 -12.89 29.44 24.61
CA ALA A 194 -12.73 30.62 25.44
C ALA A 194 -11.24 30.91 25.71
N ALA A 195 -10.48 29.91 26.16
CA ALA A 195 -9.05 30.07 26.39
C ALA A 195 -8.27 30.34 25.10
N GLY A 196 -8.70 29.79 23.95
CA GLY A 196 -8.09 30.09 22.65
C GLY A 196 -8.31 31.53 22.16
N ARG A 197 -9.21 32.31 22.78
CA ARG A 197 -9.53 33.70 22.40
C ARG A 197 -9.08 34.74 23.43
N ASP A 198 -8.84 34.34 24.68
CA ASP A 198 -8.57 35.22 25.82
C ASP A 198 -7.35 34.69 26.59
N ASP A 199 -6.30 35.51 26.64
CA ASP A 199 -5.03 35.15 27.24
C ASP A 199 -5.10 34.99 28.77
N ASP A 200 -5.98 35.71 29.47
CA ASP A 200 -6.13 35.57 30.91
C ASP A 200 -6.84 34.25 31.25
N LEU A 201 -7.86 33.88 30.46
CA LEU A 201 -8.53 32.59 30.59
C LEU A 201 -7.61 31.41 30.25
N MET A 202 -6.68 31.60 29.31
CA MET A 202 -5.64 30.60 29.02
C MET A 202 -4.71 30.37 30.22
N ASP A 203 -4.23 31.44 30.88
CA ASP A 203 -3.37 31.28 32.07
C ASP A 203 -4.11 30.56 33.20
N LEU A 204 -5.38 30.90 33.42
CA LEU A 204 -6.24 30.20 34.38
C LEU A 204 -6.40 28.72 34.03
N LEU A 205 -6.57 28.38 32.74
CA LEU A 205 -6.69 26.98 32.30
C LEU A 205 -5.38 26.21 32.52
N ILE A 206 -4.23 26.85 32.32
CA ILE A 206 -2.89 26.25 32.55
C ILE A 206 -2.68 25.91 34.03
N VAL A 207 -3.19 26.70 34.97
CA VAL A 207 -3.07 26.42 36.41
C VAL A 207 -4.22 25.59 36.98
N ALA A 208 -5.28 25.35 36.20
CA ALA A 208 -6.45 24.56 36.60
C ALA A 208 -6.23 23.03 36.51
N GLU A 209 -5.05 22.54 36.88
CA GLU A 209 -4.77 21.10 36.94
C GLU A 209 -5.76 20.40 37.90
N PRO A 210 -6.40 19.29 37.50
CA PRO A 210 -7.33 18.55 38.36
C PRO A 210 -6.69 18.14 39.69
N ASP A 211 -7.40 18.33 40.80
CA ASP A 211 -6.92 17.94 42.13
C ASP A 211 -6.85 16.42 42.26
N ARG A 212 -5.63 15.89 42.14
CA ARG A 212 -5.36 14.45 42.18
C ARG A 212 -5.89 13.80 43.46
N ALA A 213 -5.64 14.38 44.63
CA ALA A 213 -6.01 13.76 45.91
C ALA A 213 -7.53 13.66 46.06
N ARG A 214 -8.26 14.64 45.52
CA ARG A 214 -9.72 14.59 45.46
C ARG A 214 -10.23 13.51 44.51
N HIS A 215 -9.75 13.51 43.26
CA HIS A 215 -10.23 12.55 42.25
C HIS A 215 -9.84 11.11 42.59
N GLU A 216 -8.72 10.90 43.29
CA GLU A 216 -8.34 9.59 43.83
C GLU A 216 -9.32 9.10 44.91
N LYS A 217 -9.83 9.99 45.77
CA LYS A 217 -10.88 9.64 46.74
C LYS A 217 -12.21 9.33 46.07
N GLU A 218 -12.56 10.05 45.01
CA GLU A 218 -13.84 9.88 44.30
C GLU A 218 -13.89 8.60 43.46
N GLY A 219 -12.78 8.20 42.83
CA GLY A 219 -12.78 7.08 41.87
C GLY A 219 -11.46 6.31 41.72
N GLY A 220 -10.48 6.52 42.58
CA GLY A 220 -9.16 5.86 42.54
C GLY A 220 -8.13 6.53 41.63
N ALA A 221 -6.92 5.97 41.61
CA ALA A 221 -5.77 6.49 40.85
C ALA A 221 -6.03 6.59 39.33
N GLU A 222 -6.70 5.59 38.76
CA GLU A 222 -7.06 5.54 37.34
C GLU A 222 -8.03 6.69 36.97
N HIS A 223 -8.99 6.98 37.85
CA HIS A 223 -9.92 8.10 37.65
C HIS A 223 -9.20 9.45 37.65
N ALA A 224 -8.32 9.68 38.62
CA ALA A 224 -7.54 10.91 38.71
C ALA A 224 -6.63 11.10 37.48
N GLU A 225 -5.99 10.04 36.98
CA GLU A 225 -5.17 10.13 35.78
C GLU A 225 -6.01 10.43 34.53
N ARG A 226 -7.20 9.83 34.40
CA ARG A 226 -8.12 10.15 33.28
C ARG A 226 -8.57 11.61 33.30
N MET A 227 -8.81 12.18 34.48
CA MET A 227 -9.12 13.60 34.65
C MET A 227 -7.95 14.47 34.19
N ARG A 228 -6.72 14.13 34.61
CA ARG A 228 -5.50 14.83 34.19
C ARG A 228 -5.29 14.76 32.67
N GLN A 229 -5.48 13.60 32.04
CA GLN A 229 -5.38 13.47 30.57
C GLN A 229 -6.43 14.31 29.83
N THR A 230 -7.65 14.43 30.40
CA THR A 230 -8.71 15.30 29.83
C THR A 230 -8.30 16.77 29.88
N TRP A 231 -7.69 17.22 30.98
CA TRP A 231 -7.14 18.56 31.10
C TRP A 231 -6.00 18.82 30.10
N LEU A 232 -5.04 17.89 29.98
CA LEU A 232 -3.95 18.00 28.99
C LEU A 232 -4.48 18.08 27.55
N ALA A 233 -5.49 17.28 27.21
CA ALA A 233 -6.15 17.33 25.90
C ALA A 233 -6.87 18.67 25.66
N THR A 234 -7.46 19.25 26.71
CA THR A 234 -8.10 20.56 26.66
C THR A 234 -7.07 21.68 26.43
N LEU A 235 -5.93 21.63 27.10
CA LEU A 235 -4.80 22.54 26.87
C LEU A 235 -4.29 22.47 25.43
N ALA A 236 -4.12 21.25 24.91
CA ALA A 236 -3.70 21.04 23.53
C ALA A 236 -4.72 21.61 22.53
N GLY A 237 -6.01 21.36 22.74
CA GLY A 237 -7.08 21.91 21.89
C GLY A 237 -7.13 23.44 21.91
N ALA A 238 -6.84 24.06 23.07
CA ALA A 238 -6.89 25.51 23.26
C ALA A 238 -5.67 26.26 22.68
N GLY A 239 -4.59 25.56 22.31
CA GLY A 239 -3.36 26.21 21.84
C GLY A 239 -2.34 26.53 22.93
N ALA A 240 -2.51 25.97 24.14
CA ALA A 240 -1.71 26.34 25.31
C ALA A 240 -0.21 26.12 25.13
N GLY A 241 0.19 25.18 24.25
CA GLY A 241 1.60 24.87 24.00
C GLY A 241 2.45 26.08 23.61
N ALA A 242 1.87 27.13 23.02
CA ALA A 242 2.58 28.37 22.72
C ALA A 242 3.18 29.05 23.98
N ARG A 243 2.58 28.83 25.16
CA ARG A 243 2.93 29.50 26.44
C ARG A 243 3.68 28.62 27.44
N LEU A 244 3.54 27.29 27.36
CA LEU A 244 4.06 26.33 28.35
C LEU A 244 5.59 26.18 28.35
N THR A 245 6.28 26.41 29.46
CA THR A 245 7.75 26.34 29.56
C THR A 245 8.30 24.92 29.40
N ALA A 246 9.60 24.79 29.06
CA ALA A 246 10.26 23.48 28.99
C ALA A 246 10.20 22.71 30.32
N VAL A 247 10.24 23.43 31.46
CA VAL A 247 10.08 22.86 32.80
C VAL A 247 8.67 22.29 32.98
N TRP A 248 7.63 22.99 32.52
CA TRP A 248 6.25 22.49 32.58
C TRP A 248 6.10 21.16 31.84
N PHE A 249 6.70 21.05 30.65
CA PHE A 249 6.66 19.82 29.85
C PHE A 249 7.34 18.63 30.55
N ALA A 250 8.41 18.89 31.33
CA ALA A 250 9.12 17.87 32.10
C ALA A 250 8.41 17.47 33.40
N THR A 251 7.51 18.31 33.92
CA THR A 251 6.81 18.11 35.20
C THR A 251 5.32 17.85 34.99
N ALA A 252 4.49 18.88 34.92
CA ALA A 252 3.04 18.78 34.76
C ALA A 252 2.64 18.08 33.44
N GLY A 253 3.42 18.28 32.38
CA GLY A 253 3.24 17.65 31.08
C GLY A 253 3.74 16.20 30.97
N ARG A 254 4.27 15.62 32.04
CA ARG A 254 4.79 14.23 32.07
C ARG A 254 3.67 13.22 31.79
N ARG A 255 4.03 12.05 31.23
CA ARG A 255 3.10 10.95 30.89
C ARG A 255 1.91 11.39 30.03
N CYS A 256 2.09 12.39 29.17
CA CYS A 256 1.01 12.89 28.32
C CYS A 256 0.75 11.92 27.16
N ALA A 257 -0.52 11.67 26.81
CA ALA A 257 -0.83 10.88 25.62
C ALA A 257 -0.10 11.42 24.38
N ALA A 258 0.49 10.54 23.56
CA ALA A 258 1.41 10.92 22.49
C ALA A 258 0.85 12.01 21.55
N ASP A 259 -0.38 11.87 21.05
CA ASP A 259 -1.01 12.86 20.16
C ASP A 259 -1.15 14.24 20.81
N THR A 260 -1.52 14.25 22.09
CA THR A 260 -1.68 15.47 22.89
C THR A 260 -0.33 16.15 23.10
N LEU A 261 0.71 15.40 23.47
CA LEU A 261 2.06 15.95 23.68
C LEU A 261 2.62 16.53 22.38
N LEU A 262 2.49 15.79 21.26
CA LEU A 262 2.99 16.27 19.96
C LEU A 262 2.30 17.56 19.54
N THR A 263 1.00 17.70 19.79
CA THR A 263 0.23 18.93 19.52
C THR A 263 0.75 20.11 20.34
N LEU A 264 0.93 19.92 21.66
CA LEU A 264 1.47 20.96 22.54
C LEU A 264 2.90 21.37 22.15
N VAL A 265 3.73 20.40 21.80
CA VAL A 265 5.11 20.62 21.37
C VAL A 265 5.18 21.38 20.04
N GLU A 266 4.28 21.08 19.10
CA GLU A 266 4.17 21.79 17.83
C GLU A 266 3.77 23.26 18.01
N GLN A 267 2.82 23.52 18.91
CA GLN A 267 2.40 24.88 19.28
C GLN A 267 3.54 25.67 19.95
N ALA A 268 4.35 25.02 20.79
CA ALA A 268 5.52 25.64 21.41
C ALA A 268 6.62 25.99 20.38
N GLY A 269 6.69 25.23 19.29
CA GLY A 269 7.51 25.53 18.13
C GLY A 269 9.00 25.71 18.45
N ARG A 270 9.55 26.87 18.08
CA ARG A 270 10.98 27.18 18.26
C ARG A 270 11.37 27.41 19.72
N ARG A 271 10.43 27.59 20.64
CA ARG A 271 10.73 27.85 22.06
C ARG A 271 11.29 26.62 22.77
N LEU A 272 10.79 25.43 22.43
CA LEU A 272 11.35 24.16 22.91
C LEU A 272 12.52 23.68 22.04
N PHE A 273 12.56 24.09 20.77
CA PHE A 273 13.60 23.70 19.81
C PHE A 273 14.21 24.94 19.12
N PRO A 274 15.05 25.71 19.81
CA PRO A 274 15.69 26.90 19.26
C PRO A 274 16.43 26.60 17.95
N SER A 275 16.48 27.61 17.07
CA SER A 275 17.31 27.55 15.87
C SER A 275 18.79 27.50 16.28
N GLY A 276 19.47 26.38 16.03
CA GLY A 276 20.90 26.22 16.33
C GLY A 276 21.24 25.36 17.55
N THR A 277 20.26 24.93 18.36
CA THR A 277 20.49 23.94 19.43
C THR A 277 20.28 22.53 18.92
N GLY A 278 21.37 21.78 18.88
CA GLY A 278 21.46 20.38 18.48
C GLY A 278 22.56 20.22 17.43
N PRO A 279 23.51 19.28 17.58
CA PRO A 279 24.34 18.91 16.45
C PRO A 279 23.37 18.49 15.34
N GLY A 280 23.30 19.28 14.27
CA GLY A 280 22.79 18.79 12.99
C GLY A 280 23.79 17.73 12.56
N GLY A 281 23.76 16.59 13.23
CA GLY A 281 24.89 15.70 13.19
C GLY A 281 24.96 15.11 11.80
N ASP A 282 26.15 14.69 11.43
CA ASP A 282 26.51 14.45 10.03
C ASP A 282 25.37 13.77 9.25
N PRO A 283 24.71 14.49 8.32
CA PRO A 283 23.64 13.93 7.50
C PRO A 283 24.09 12.66 6.75
N ALA A 284 25.40 12.47 6.61
CA ALA A 284 25.99 11.26 6.09
C ALA A 284 25.76 10.03 6.96
N THR A 285 25.80 10.14 8.29
CA THR A 285 25.73 8.96 9.19
C THR A 285 24.43 8.89 9.97
N ASP A 286 23.49 9.80 9.72
CA ASP A 286 22.20 9.81 10.39
C ASP A 286 21.43 8.50 10.10
N PRO A 287 21.07 7.71 11.13
CA PRO A 287 20.35 6.45 10.96
C PRO A 287 18.90 6.64 10.46
N ALA A 288 18.37 7.87 10.50
CA ALA A 288 17.14 8.28 9.85
C ALA A 288 17.34 9.15 8.62
N ALA A 289 18.58 9.24 8.10
CA ALA A 289 18.83 9.82 6.80
C ALA A 289 17.94 9.11 5.77
N ILE A 290 16.98 9.84 5.25
CA ILE A 290 16.26 9.41 4.06
C ILE A 290 17.26 9.59 2.92
N PRO A 291 17.53 8.55 2.11
CA PRO A 291 18.40 8.71 0.97
C PRO A 291 17.88 9.89 0.14
N PRO A 292 18.75 10.81 -0.30
CA PRO A 292 18.32 12.01 -1.00
C PRO A 292 17.37 11.55 -2.10
N LYS A 293 16.16 12.14 -2.12
CA LYS A 293 15.19 11.88 -3.20
C LYS A 293 15.96 12.13 -4.48
N ARG A 294 16.38 11.06 -5.17
CA ARG A 294 16.84 11.20 -6.54
C ARG A 294 15.66 11.86 -7.22
N ALA A 295 15.89 13.00 -7.88
CA ALA A 295 14.92 13.54 -8.80
C ALA A 295 14.37 12.32 -9.56
N PRO A 296 13.05 12.03 -9.50
CA PRO A 296 12.51 11.10 -10.47
C PRO A 296 13.05 11.61 -11.80
N TRP A 297 13.65 10.75 -12.61
CA TRP A 297 14.38 11.15 -13.81
C TRP A 297 13.68 12.31 -14.56
N GLY A 298 12.33 12.36 -14.56
CA GLY A 298 11.52 13.47 -15.04
C GLY A 298 11.80 14.92 -14.57
N ASP A 299 12.47 15.17 -13.43
CA ASP A 299 12.84 16.53 -13.00
C ASP A 299 14.27 16.94 -13.44
N MET A 300 15.04 16.00 -14.01
CA MET A 300 16.39 16.25 -14.51
C MET A 300 16.36 16.81 -15.94
N SER A 301 17.37 17.61 -16.31
CA SER A 301 17.61 17.93 -17.72
C SER A 301 18.00 16.67 -18.52
N ASP A 302 17.76 16.67 -19.83
CA ASP A 302 18.11 15.53 -20.69
C ASP A 302 19.63 15.23 -20.62
N ALA A 303 20.50 16.24 -20.40
CA ALA A 303 21.95 16.06 -20.25
C ALA A 303 22.34 15.33 -18.95
N GLU A 304 21.76 15.75 -17.82
CA GLU A 304 21.97 15.10 -16.51
C GLU A 304 21.44 13.67 -16.53
N MET A 305 20.26 13.47 -17.12
CA MET A 305 19.65 12.17 -17.30
C MET A 305 20.54 11.23 -18.12
N ARG A 306 21.09 11.72 -19.24
CA ARG A 306 22.01 10.96 -20.11
C ARG A 306 23.26 10.52 -19.34
N ALA A 307 23.87 11.41 -18.58
CA ALA A 307 25.06 11.11 -17.77
C ALA A 307 24.75 10.08 -16.67
N GLN A 308 23.64 10.25 -15.94
CA GLN A 308 23.26 9.33 -14.88
C GLN A 308 22.86 7.94 -15.41
N LEU A 309 22.17 7.85 -16.55
CA LEU A 309 21.82 6.58 -17.18
C LEU A 309 23.08 5.82 -17.61
N LYS A 310 24.04 6.49 -18.26
CA LYS A 310 25.34 5.90 -18.64
C LYS A 310 26.08 5.36 -17.42
N ALA A 311 26.17 6.16 -16.36
CA ALA A 311 26.83 5.75 -15.13
C ALA A 311 26.12 4.54 -14.46
N ASP A 312 24.79 4.51 -14.43
CA ASP A 312 24.05 3.43 -13.79
C ASP A 312 24.17 2.11 -14.58
N VAL A 313 24.12 2.12 -15.92
CA VAL A 313 24.27 0.89 -16.73
C VAL A 313 25.70 0.34 -16.80
N ALA A 314 26.70 1.20 -16.61
CA ALA A 314 28.12 0.81 -16.57
C ALA A 314 28.61 0.42 -15.15
N SER A 315 27.77 0.58 -14.12
CA SER A 315 28.23 0.58 -12.72
C SER A 315 28.69 -0.76 -12.14
N GLY A 316 28.47 -1.89 -12.83
CA GLY A 316 28.69 -3.22 -12.26
C GLY A 316 27.70 -3.62 -11.15
N HIS A 317 26.78 -2.74 -10.76
CA HIS A 317 25.76 -3.03 -9.75
C HIS A 317 24.44 -3.43 -10.40
N LEU A 318 24.01 -4.67 -10.19
CA LEU A 318 22.79 -5.18 -10.81
C LEU A 318 21.57 -4.31 -10.50
N SER A 319 21.42 -3.84 -9.25
CA SER A 319 20.30 -2.98 -8.84
C SER A 319 20.22 -1.67 -9.62
N ARG A 320 21.37 -1.05 -9.97
CA ARG A 320 21.42 0.18 -10.76
C ARG A 320 21.15 -0.08 -12.23
N VAL A 321 21.77 -1.12 -12.79
CA VAL A 321 21.53 -1.54 -14.17
C VAL A 321 20.04 -1.84 -14.36
N HIS A 322 19.45 -2.63 -13.47
CA HIS A 322 18.03 -2.98 -13.49
C HIS A 322 17.12 -1.76 -13.37
N ARG A 323 17.43 -0.83 -12.45
CA ARG A 323 16.67 0.41 -12.26
C ARG A 323 16.70 1.29 -13.51
N ALA A 324 17.88 1.50 -14.09
CA ALA A 324 18.06 2.33 -15.28
C ALA A 324 17.32 1.73 -16.48
N LEU A 325 17.52 0.43 -16.76
CA LEU A 325 16.86 -0.28 -17.85
C LEU A 325 15.34 -0.36 -17.67
N SER A 326 14.86 -0.66 -16.46
CA SER A 326 13.42 -0.68 -16.16
C SER A 326 12.77 0.67 -16.36
N TRP A 327 13.43 1.77 -15.96
CA TRP A 327 12.94 3.11 -16.20
C TRP A 327 12.91 3.44 -17.69
N LEU A 328 14.00 3.15 -18.42
CA LEU A 328 14.10 3.37 -19.86
C LEU A 328 12.98 2.63 -20.62
N ARG A 329 12.68 1.39 -20.23
CA ARG A 329 11.64 0.56 -20.83
C ARG A 329 10.22 1.03 -20.53
N SER A 330 9.95 1.51 -19.32
CA SER A 330 8.58 1.81 -18.86
C SER A 330 8.18 3.28 -19.01
N LYS A 331 9.13 4.19 -18.79
CA LYS A 331 8.90 5.65 -18.73
C LYS A 331 9.82 6.44 -19.66
N GLY A 332 10.86 5.83 -20.18
CA GLY A 332 11.89 6.48 -21.01
C GLY A 332 11.50 6.79 -22.45
N HIS A 333 10.31 6.39 -22.94
CA HIS A 333 9.92 6.56 -24.35
C HIS A 333 10.05 8.01 -24.85
N GLY A 334 9.63 9.00 -24.05
CA GLY A 334 9.75 10.42 -24.41
C GLY A 334 11.21 10.89 -24.48
N PHE A 335 12.05 10.42 -23.56
CA PHE A 335 13.49 10.72 -23.52
C PHE A 335 14.21 10.11 -24.74
N ILE A 336 13.96 8.83 -25.03
CA ILE A 336 14.55 8.13 -26.17
C ILE A 336 14.17 8.82 -27.49
N ARG A 337 12.90 9.25 -27.64
CA ARG A 337 12.44 9.96 -28.85
C ARG A 337 13.19 11.28 -29.07
N ARG A 338 13.54 12.00 -28.00
CA ARG A 338 14.31 13.26 -28.07
C ARG A 338 15.81 13.04 -28.24
N ASN A 339 16.31 11.85 -27.89
CA ASN A 339 17.72 11.49 -27.92
C ASN A 339 17.94 10.26 -28.81
N PRO A 340 17.69 10.37 -30.13
CA PRO A 340 17.82 9.24 -31.05
C PRO A 340 19.27 8.73 -31.09
N GLY A 341 19.43 7.40 -31.09
CA GLY A 341 20.75 6.75 -31.09
C GLY A 341 21.42 6.67 -29.72
N PHE A 342 20.77 7.12 -28.64
CA PHE A 342 21.30 7.05 -27.29
C PHE A 342 21.75 5.63 -26.88
N ALA A 343 21.06 4.57 -27.34
CA ALA A 343 21.46 3.21 -26.99
C ALA A 343 22.84 2.82 -27.53
N ARG A 344 23.30 3.45 -28.63
CA ARG A 344 24.65 3.23 -29.20
C ARG A 344 25.77 3.71 -28.29
N GLU A 345 25.46 4.61 -27.37
CA GLU A 345 26.42 5.20 -26.45
C GLU A 345 26.43 4.52 -25.09
N LEU A 346 25.57 3.53 -24.88
CA LEU A 346 25.47 2.81 -23.64
C LEU A 346 26.49 1.67 -23.64
N GLU A 347 27.46 1.79 -22.76
CA GLU A 347 28.34 0.69 -22.38
C GLU A 347 27.72 -0.03 -21.19
N PHE A 348 27.16 -1.21 -21.45
CA PHE A 348 26.48 -2.00 -20.44
C PHE A 348 27.47 -2.93 -19.74
N HIS A 349 27.48 -2.94 -18.42
CA HIS A 349 28.11 -4.03 -17.67
C HIS A 349 27.35 -5.33 -17.93
N ASP A 350 28.02 -6.49 -17.94
CA ASP A 350 27.33 -7.79 -18.05
C ASP A 350 26.45 -8.03 -16.80
N PRO A 351 25.12 -8.20 -16.95
CA PRO A 351 24.25 -8.52 -15.82
C PRO A 351 24.57 -9.84 -15.12
N LEU A 352 25.17 -10.81 -15.80
CA LEU A 352 25.60 -12.09 -15.19
C LEU A 352 26.81 -11.87 -14.28
N ASP A 353 27.81 -11.14 -14.77
CA ASP A 353 29.00 -10.84 -13.98
C ASP A 353 28.64 -9.93 -12.80
N ALA A 354 27.71 -8.98 -12.98
CA ALA A 354 27.17 -8.15 -11.90
C ALA A 354 26.45 -9.01 -10.83
N LEU A 355 25.61 -9.96 -11.25
CA LEU A 355 24.92 -10.88 -10.35
C LEU A 355 25.91 -11.79 -9.61
N LEU A 356 26.89 -12.37 -10.30
CA LEU A 356 27.89 -13.24 -9.72
C LEU A 356 28.76 -12.48 -8.71
N SER A 357 29.20 -11.26 -9.04
CA SER A 357 29.95 -10.40 -8.13
C SER A 357 29.14 -10.04 -6.90
N GLU A 358 27.87 -9.65 -7.06
CA GLU A 358 26.95 -9.34 -5.97
C GLU A 358 26.76 -10.55 -5.03
N LEU A 359 26.48 -11.74 -5.57
CA LEU A 359 26.27 -12.96 -4.77
C LEU A 359 27.54 -13.49 -4.09
N ARG A 360 28.73 -13.28 -4.66
CA ARG A 360 29.99 -13.72 -4.03
C ARG A 360 30.46 -12.77 -2.93
N ALA A 361 30.25 -11.48 -3.10
CA ALA A 361 30.67 -10.49 -2.12
C ALA A 361 29.72 -10.39 -0.93
N GLY A 362 28.45 -10.73 -1.14
CA GLY A 362 27.45 -10.85 -0.10
C GLY A 362 26.37 -9.81 -0.12
N ILE A 363 25.16 -10.28 0.20
CA ILE A 363 23.96 -9.47 0.18
C ILE A 363 23.46 -9.23 1.62
N PRO A 364 22.92 -8.03 1.91
CA PRO A 364 22.42 -7.68 3.24
C PRO A 364 21.41 -8.68 3.84
N GLU A 365 20.60 -9.29 2.98
CA GLU A 365 19.51 -10.20 3.33
C GLU A 365 20.01 -11.50 4.00
N GLU A 366 21.31 -11.81 3.92
CA GLU A 366 21.94 -12.95 4.62
C GLU A 366 21.93 -12.81 6.16
N PHE A 367 21.72 -11.62 6.72
CA PHE A 367 21.62 -11.40 8.17
C PHE A 367 20.18 -11.19 8.67
N GLY A 368 19.22 -11.03 7.75
CA GLY A 368 17.78 -10.92 8.01
C GLY A 368 17.36 -9.79 8.96
N ILE A 369 16.05 -9.60 9.14
CA ILE A 369 15.49 -8.85 10.28
C ILE A 369 14.92 -9.90 11.24
N PRO A 370 15.20 -9.85 12.55
CA PRO A 370 15.05 -11.00 13.47
C PRO A 370 13.67 -11.66 13.56
N ILE A 371 12.62 -11.08 12.99
CA ILE A 371 11.25 -11.43 13.35
C ILE A 371 10.39 -11.62 12.08
N PRO A 372 9.96 -12.85 11.74
CA PRO A 372 8.97 -13.07 10.71
C PRO A 372 7.60 -12.59 11.22
N TYR A 373 6.96 -11.63 10.53
CA TYR A 373 5.59 -11.21 10.85
C TYR A 373 4.67 -11.18 9.62
N PRO A 374 3.47 -11.77 9.70
CA PRO A 374 2.45 -11.67 8.67
C PRO A 374 1.67 -10.35 8.83
N GLY A 375 1.96 -9.33 8.02
CA GLY A 375 1.11 -8.13 7.99
C GLY A 375 1.68 -6.91 7.28
N ARG A 376 0.79 -5.96 6.93
CA ARG A 376 1.11 -4.65 6.30
C ARG A 376 1.34 -3.51 7.32
N ALA A 377 1.50 -3.78 8.61
CA ALA A 377 1.69 -2.73 9.60
C ALA A 377 3.06 -2.04 9.41
N ALA A 378 3.10 -0.71 9.53
CA ALA A 378 4.33 0.06 9.40
C ALA A 378 5.38 -0.41 10.44
N ARG A 379 6.55 -0.83 9.96
CA ARG A 379 7.68 -1.30 10.78
C ARG A 379 8.71 -0.18 10.91
N SER A 380 9.39 -0.11 12.05
CA SER A 380 10.62 0.69 12.17
C SER A 380 11.72 -0.12 12.84
N VAL A 381 12.91 -0.12 12.24
CA VAL A 381 14.12 -0.75 12.79
C VAL A 381 15.15 0.34 13.00
N VAL A 382 15.52 0.57 14.26
CA VAL A 382 16.43 1.63 14.66
C VAL A 382 17.53 1.05 15.52
N GLN A 383 18.78 1.42 15.23
CA GLN A 383 19.92 1.07 16.06
C GLN A 383 20.40 2.27 16.85
N HIS A 384 20.60 2.09 18.15
CA HIS A 384 21.37 2.98 18.99
C HIS A 384 22.44 2.17 19.71
N ARG A 385 23.70 2.41 19.34
CA ARG A 385 24.89 1.71 19.78
C ARG A 385 24.73 0.20 19.54
N GLU A 386 24.82 -0.62 20.59
CA GLU A 386 24.61 -2.06 20.54
C GLU A 386 23.14 -2.48 20.44
N TYR A 387 22.19 -1.60 20.76
CA TYR A 387 20.78 -1.95 20.82
C TYR A 387 20.09 -1.78 19.45
N LEU A 388 19.47 -2.86 18.99
CA LEU A 388 18.57 -2.89 17.85
C LEU A 388 17.13 -2.90 18.35
N SER A 389 16.37 -1.85 18.03
CA SER A 389 14.95 -1.75 18.35
C SER A 389 14.10 -1.99 17.11
N VAL A 390 13.21 -2.97 17.18
CA VAL A 390 12.32 -3.37 16.10
C VAL A 390 10.87 -3.15 16.54
N ARG A 391 10.16 -2.25 15.87
CA ARG A 391 8.74 -2.01 16.10
C ARG A 391 7.90 -3.07 15.37
N THR A 392 7.04 -3.76 16.10
CA THR A 392 6.05 -4.73 15.62
C THR A 392 4.65 -4.33 16.12
N GLY A 393 3.95 -3.52 15.33
CA GLY A 393 2.61 -3.04 15.72
C GLY A 393 2.64 -2.11 16.93
N GLN A 394 2.11 -2.58 18.08
CA GLN A 394 2.03 -1.88 19.36
C GLN A 394 3.20 -2.19 20.31
N GLU A 395 4.16 -3.00 19.87
CA GLU A 395 5.29 -3.44 20.67
C GLU A 395 6.62 -3.05 20.03
N VAL A 396 7.65 -3.00 20.85
CA VAL A 396 9.04 -2.81 20.43
C VAL A 396 9.87 -3.92 21.04
N GLU A 397 10.45 -4.72 20.17
CA GLU A 397 11.44 -5.71 20.55
C GLU A 397 12.82 -5.06 20.54
N VAL A 398 13.61 -5.32 21.56
CA VAL A 398 14.98 -4.80 21.71
C VAL A 398 15.94 -5.98 21.81
N ASP A 399 16.97 -5.94 20.98
CA ASP A 399 18.05 -6.94 20.90
C ASP A 399 19.40 -6.23 21.10
N ASP A 400 20.23 -6.72 22.01
CA ASP A 400 21.58 -6.21 22.29
C ASP A 400 22.70 -7.07 21.64
N GLY A 401 22.33 -8.14 20.94
CA GLY A 401 23.23 -9.10 20.31
C GLY A 401 23.89 -10.09 21.27
N GLY A 402 23.63 -10.01 22.57
CA GLY A 402 24.25 -10.85 23.61
C GLY A 402 23.32 -11.88 24.25
N GLY A 403 22.00 -11.81 24.00
CA GLY A 403 21.00 -12.68 24.62
C GLY A 403 19.68 -12.77 23.85
N SER A 404 18.65 -13.30 24.50
CA SER A 404 17.29 -13.30 23.95
C SER A 404 16.74 -11.87 23.95
N PRO A 405 16.10 -11.43 22.85
CA PRO A 405 15.47 -10.12 22.81
C PRO A 405 14.35 -9.99 23.84
N TRP A 406 14.07 -8.76 24.27
CA TRP A 406 12.95 -8.46 25.17
C TRP A 406 11.98 -7.47 24.55
N THR A 407 10.72 -7.53 24.98
CA THR A 407 9.63 -6.76 24.39
C THR A 407 9.11 -5.69 25.34
N VAL A 408 8.92 -4.47 24.81
CA VAL A 408 8.28 -3.35 25.51
C VAL A 408 6.97 -3.02 24.80
N ARG A 409 5.86 -3.07 25.53
CA ARG A 409 4.54 -2.68 25.03
C ARG A 409 4.41 -1.15 25.03
N LEU A 410 4.13 -0.57 23.86
CA LEU A 410 3.97 0.88 23.65
C LEU A 410 2.53 1.29 23.28
N GLY A 411 1.63 0.33 22.99
CA GLY A 411 0.23 0.62 22.72
C GLY A 411 0.03 1.40 21.41
N ILE A 412 -1.01 2.23 21.34
CA ILE A 412 -1.35 3.02 20.16
C ILE A 412 -0.56 4.34 20.15
N PHE A 413 0.16 4.61 19.06
CA PHE A 413 0.86 5.87 18.82
C PHE A 413 1.04 6.19 17.33
N PRO A 414 1.32 7.46 16.96
CA PRO A 414 1.48 7.86 15.57
C PRO A 414 2.54 7.08 14.79
N GLU A 415 2.23 6.68 13.55
CA GLU A 415 3.16 5.97 12.65
C GLU A 415 4.48 6.72 12.40
N LYS A 416 4.42 8.06 12.45
CA LYS A 416 5.59 8.93 12.27
C LYS A 416 6.59 8.87 13.42
N LEU A 417 6.28 8.19 14.51
CA LEU A 417 7.21 8.00 15.62
C LEU A 417 8.02 6.71 15.44
N MET A 418 9.31 6.82 15.76
CA MET A 418 10.30 5.75 15.70
C MET A 418 10.79 5.47 17.12
N PRO A 419 10.38 4.37 17.74
CA PRO A 419 10.89 3.97 19.02
C PRO A 419 12.32 3.39 18.90
N TRP A 420 13.14 3.63 19.92
CA TRP A 420 14.48 3.06 20.07
C TRP A 420 14.89 3.02 21.53
N TYR A 421 15.68 2.04 21.92
CA TYR A 421 16.20 1.90 23.29
C TYR A 421 17.57 2.58 23.41
N ASP A 422 17.75 3.42 24.41
CA ASP A 422 19.01 4.16 24.63
C ASP A 422 19.99 3.48 25.61
N GLY A 423 19.63 2.29 26.11
CA GLY A 423 20.35 1.58 27.17
C GLY A 423 19.72 1.73 28.57
N GLU A 424 18.81 2.69 28.75
CA GLU A 424 18.10 2.92 30.01
C GLU A 424 16.59 2.82 29.82
N ALA A 425 16.04 3.52 28.82
CA ALA A 425 14.62 3.62 28.55
C ALA A 425 14.31 3.59 27.05
N VAL A 426 13.06 3.25 26.72
CA VAL A 426 12.58 3.42 25.35
C VAL A 426 12.37 4.91 25.09
N ARG A 427 13.10 5.41 24.10
CA ARG A 427 12.93 6.72 23.49
C ARG A 427 12.05 6.60 22.26
N VAL A 428 11.35 7.68 21.95
CA VAL A 428 10.46 7.75 20.80
C VAL A 428 10.73 9.05 20.08
N SER A 429 11.09 8.95 18.81
CA SER A 429 11.59 10.10 18.06
C SER A 429 10.91 10.30 16.72
N ARG A 430 10.97 11.53 16.20
CA ARG A 430 10.64 11.86 14.81
C ARG A 430 11.64 12.85 14.24
N VAL A 431 11.82 12.80 12.93
CA VAL A 431 12.62 13.77 12.17
C VAL A 431 11.67 14.78 11.55
N ARG A 432 11.91 16.07 11.82
CA ARG A 432 11.15 17.18 11.21
C ARG A 432 11.56 17.38 9.74
N PRO A 433 10.74 18.06 8.93
CA PRO A 433 11.11 18.39 7.54
C PRO A 433 12.42 19.18 7.39
N ASP A 434 12.86 19.87 8.44
CA ASP A 434 14.15 20.58 8.49
C ASP A 434 15.33 19.70 8.94
N GLY A 435 15.13 18.38 9.06
CA GLY A 435 16.15 17.40 9.43
C GLY A 435 16.41 17.28 10.93
N ARG A 436 15.75 18.08 11.79
CA ARG A 436 15.98 18.03 13.24
C ARG A 436 15.22 16.91 13.91
N TRP A 437 15.88 16.24 14.85
CA TRP A 437 15.30 15.22 15.71
C TRP A 437 14.47 15.85 16.83
N GLN A 438 13.31 15.25 17.09
CA GLN A 438 12.52 15.49 18.30
C GLN A 438 12.34 14.17 19.01
N THR A 439 12.80 14.09 20.25
CA THR A 439 12.87 12.87 21.03
C THR A 439 12.14 13.03 22.35
N PHE A 440 11.40 11.99 22.70
CA PHE A 440 10.57 11.90 23.89
C PHE A 440 10.89 10.61 24.63
N ARG A 441 10.72 10.60 25.94
CA ARG A 441 10.78 9.38 26.74
C ARG A 441 9.42 8.68 26.70
N ALA A 442 9.40 7.38 26.42
CA ALA A 442 8.20 6.56 26.63
C ALA A 442 8.09 6.18 28.11
N GLU A 443 6.89 6.35 28.68
CA GLU A 443 6.61 6.04 30.08
C GLU A 443 5.44 5.06 30.23
N GLY A 444 5.36 4.10 29.30
CA GLY A 444 4.31 3.09 29.27
C GLY A 444 3.03 3.62 28.64
N LEU A 445 1.88 3.19 29.19
CA LEU A 445 0.57 3.42 28.60
C LEU A 445 -0.28 4.36 29.45
N THR A 446 -1.18 5.08 28.79
CA THR A 446 -2.37 5.66 29.42
C THR A 446 -3.45 4.58 29.58
N GLU A 447 -4.48 4.86 30.37
CA GLU A 447 -5.65 3.97 30.52
C GLU A 447 -6.32 3.59 29.18
N ASP A 448 -6.34 4.49 28.20
CA ASP A 448 -6.92 4.24 26.87
C ASP A 448 -5.98 3.45 25.91
N ASP A 449 -4.99 2.71 26.44
CA ASP A 449 -3.97 1.95 25.69
C ASP A 449 -3.14 2.82 24.70
N LYS A 450 -3.07 4.13 24.94
CA LYS A 450 -2.22 5.06 24.17
C LYS A 450 -0.83 5.17 24.80
N LEU A 451 0.17 5.40 23.98
CA LEU A 451 1.53 5.67 24.44
C LEU A 451 1.59 6.97 25.27
N ALA A 452 2.09 6.87 26.50
CA ALA A 452 2.38 8.00 27.36
C ALA A 452 3.82 8.48 27.11
N LEU A 453 3.98 9.76 26.77
CA LEU A 453 5.26 10.40 26.47
C LEU A 453 5.58 11.51 27.45
N THR A 454 6.88 11.74 27.64
CA THR A 454 7.42 12.87 28.40
C THR A 454 8.47 13.60 27.57
N PHE A 455 8.40 14.93 27.54
CA PHE A 455 9.43 15.77 26.96
C PHE A 455 10.47 16.10 28.04
N GLU A 456 11.71 15.69 27.80
CA GLU A 456 12.85 15.96 28.68
C GLU A 456 13.78 16.97 27.99
N PRO A 457 13.96 18.19 28.51
CA PRO A 457 14.76 19.23 27.87
C PRO A 457 16.19 18.79 27.53
N GLU A 458 16.78 17.95 28.37
CA GLU A 458 18.17 17.48 28.23
C GLU A 458 18.35 16.46 27.09
N THR A 459 17.32 15.66 26.81
CA THR A 459 17.35 14.58 25.80
C THR A 459 16.44 14.85 24.60
N CYS A 460 15.82 16.04 24.53
CA CYS A 460 14.81 16.36 23.51
C CYS A 460 15.34 16.35 22.07
N THR A 461 16.65 16.51 21.89
CA THR A 461 17.35 16.41 20.60
C THR A 461 18.23 15.16 20.50
N ALA A 462 18.15 14.24 21.47
CA ALA A 462 18.88 12.98 21.41
C ALA A 462 18.48 12.22 20.15
N ARG A 463 19.41 11.45 19.60
CA ARG A 463 19.17 10.66 18.39
C ARG A 463 19.85 9.30 18.51
N PRO A 464 19.38 8.30 17.75
CA PRO A 464 20.08 7.03 17.67
C PRO A 464 21.51 7.23 17.15
N GLU A 465 22.47 6.53 17.73
CA GLU A 465 23.87 6.55 17.34
C GLU A 465 24.19 5.20 16.70
N ALA A 466 24.32 5.14 15.37
CA ALA A 466 24.71 3.91 14.70
C ALA A 466 26.05 4.11 13.97
N PRO A 467 27.04 3.23 14.13
CA PRO A 467 28.25 3.27 13.31
C PRO A 467 27.88 3.24 11.82
N GLY A 468 28.25 4.29 11.09
CA GLY A 468 28.00 4.36 9.64
C GLY A 468 28.96 3.50 8.81
N ASP A 469 29.98 2.92 9.44
CA ASP A 469 31.03 2.12 8.80
C ASP A 469 31.34 0.91 9.68
N GLY A 470 31.54 -0.26 9.07
CA GLY A 470 31.90 -1.49 9.78
C GLY A 470 32.46 -2.55 8.83
N GLU A 471 33.02 -3.60 9.40
CA GLU A 471 33.48 -4.79 8.67
C GLU A 471 32.59 -5.98 9.02
N VAL A 472 32.20 -6.75 8.00
CA VAL A 472 31.40 -7.95 8.15
C VAL A 472 32.05 -9.09 7.39
N THR A 473 32.21 -10.23 8.04
CA THR A 473 32.65 -11.46 7.36
C THR A 473 31.41 -12.28 7.05
N PHE A 474 30.99 -12.27 5.79
CA PHE A 474 29.93 -13.16 5.34
C PHE A 474 30.39 -14.63 5.41
N PRO A 475 29.47 -15.59 5.63
CA PRO A 475 29.82 -17.01 5.61
C PRO A 475 30.53 -17.42 4.31
N GLY A 476 31.61 -18.19 4.43
CA GLY A 476 32.43 -18.63 3.30
C GLY A 476 33.36 -17.58 2.69
N ALA A 477 33.34 -16.32 3.15
CA ALA A 477 34.26 -15.29 2.68
C ALA A 477 35.66 -15.47 3.29
N ALA A 478 36.71 -15.29 2.47
CA ALA A 478 38.11 -15.41 2.90
C ALA A 478 38.60 -14.20 3.71
N ALA A 479 37.90 -13.06 3.63
CA ALA A 479 38.24 -11.80 4.28
C ALA A 479 36.96 -10.97 4.51
N PRO A 480 36.98 -10.00 5.45
CA PRO A 480 35.82 -9.16 5.73
C PRO A 480 35.50 -8.20 4.57
N SER A 481 34.20 -8.02 4.31
CA SER A 481 33.68 -6.94 3.47
C SER A 481 33.47 -5.68 4.29
N ARG A 482 33.76 -4.53 3.69
CA ARG A 482 33.47 -3.23 4.32
C ARG A 482 32.04 -2.83 4.01
N VAL A 483 31.26 -2.51 5.04
CA VAL A 483 29.89 -2.00 4.92
C VAL A 483 29.83 -0.56 5.39
N ARG A 484 29.19 0.28 4.59
CA ARG A 484 29.03 1.71 4.89
C ARG A 484 27.60 2.17 4.69
N LEU A 485 26.95 2.69 5.73
CA LEU A 485 25.73 3.48 5.66
C LEU A 485 26.10 4.96 5.54
N HIS A 486 25.86 5.52 4.36
CA HIS A 486 26.12 6.94 4.07
C HIS A 486 24.92 7.58 3.36
N GLN A 487 24.31 8.61 3.97
CA GLN A 487 23.13 9.32 3.48
C GLN A 487 21.99 8.35 3.11
N GLY A 488 21.61 7.47 4.04
CA GLY A 488 20.54 6.49 3.81
C GLY A 488 20.87 5.46 2.73
N ARG A 489 22.16 5.23 2.43
CA ARG A 489 22.59 4.20 1.48
C ARG A 489 23.60 3.26 2.09
N ILE A 490 23.30 1.98 2.04
CA ILE A 490 24.23 0.91 2.41
C ILE A 490 25.06 0.58 1.18
N THR A 491 26.37 0.61 1.32
CA THR A 491 27.34 0.16 0.33
C THR A 491 28.15 -0.97 0.92
N VAL A 492 28.17 -2.12 0.25
CA VAL A 492 29.04 -3.24 0.58
C VAL A 492 30.19 -3.23 -0.41
N THR A 493 31.41 -3.28 0.11
CA THR A 493 32.66 -3.38 -0.66
C THR A 493 33.31 -4.70 -0.32
N ALA A 494 33.48 -5.54 -1.33
CA ALA A 494 34.13 -6.84 -1.20
C ALA A 494 35.61 -6.68 -0.79
N PRO A 495 36.26 -7.75 -0.31
CA PRO A 495 37.66 -7.69 0.12
C PRO A 495 38.65 -7.29 -0.98
N ASP A 496 38.30 -7.55 -2.25
CA ASP A 496 39.10 -7.14 -3.42
C ASP A 496 38.97 -5.65 -3.78
N GLY A 497 38.18 -4.90 -3.00
CA GLY A 497 37.93 -3.47 -3.20
C GLY A 497 36.79 -3.17 -4.18
N SER A 498 36.19 -4.19 -4.81
CA SER A 498 35.02 -4.00 -5.67
C SER A 498 33.79 -3.64 -4.83
N GLN A 499 33.03 -2.63 -5.26
CA GLN A 499 31.73 -2.36 -4.65
C GLN A 499 30.75 -3.41 -5.18
N SER A 500 30.18 -4.20 -4.28
CA SER A 500 29.33 -5.33 -4.65
C SER A 500 27.86 -5.00 -4.58
N VAL A 501 27.44 -4.27 -3.55
CA VAL A 501 26.04 -3.94 -3.30
C VAL A 501 25.89 -2.48 -2.96
N ARG A 502 24.88 -1.84 -3.53
CA ARG A 502 24.41 -0.53 -3.12
C ARG A 502 22.90 -0.52 -3.04
N LEU A 503 22.37 -0.28 -1.84
CA LEU A 503 20.93 -0.20 -1.59
C LEU A 503 20.56 1.06 -0.80
N ASP A 504 19.34 1.52 -1.03
CA ASP A 504 18.73 2.59 -0.24
C ASP A 504 18.19 1.96 1.07
N TYR A 505 18.51 2.56 2.22
CA TYR A 505 18.07 2.15 3.55
C TYR A 505 17.21 3.25 4.17
N THR A 506 16.12 2.84 4.80
CA THR A 506 15.27 3.70 5.61
C THR A 506 14.96 2.94 6.89
N PRO A 507 15.06 3.56 8.08
CA PRO A 507 14.68 2.89 9.32
C PRO A 507 13.19 2.59 9.37
N ARG A 508 12.37 3.21 8.50
CA ARG A 508 10.94 2.88 8.32
C ARG A 508 10.79 1.90 7.18
N ASP A 509 10.09 0.82 7.45
CA ASP A 509 9.88 -0.26 6.51
C ASP A 509 11.16 -0.84 5.87
N PRO A 510 12.29 -1.03 6.60
CA PRO A 510 13.53 -1.50 5.99
C PRO A 510 13.43 -2.96 5.56
N SER A 511 13.96 -3.30 4.38
CA SER A 511 14.13 -4.70 3.97
C SER A 511 15.30 -5.40 4.66
N VAL A 512 16.24 -4.65 5.25
CA VAL A 512 17.49 -5.16 5.84
C VAL A 512 17.79 -4.43 7.15
N PRO A 513 18.51 -5.04 8.12
CA PRO A 513 18.88 -4.34 9.34
C PRO A 513 19.96 -3.27 9.05
N PRO A 514 20.11 -2.25 9.93
CA PRO A 514 21.21 -1.29 9.83
C PRO A 514 22.58 -2.01 9.82
N PRO A 515 23.56 -1.55 9.02
CA PRO A 515 24.84 -2.24 8.85
C PRO A 515 25.64 -2.54 10.11
N ALA A 516 25.60 -1.65 11.10
CA ALA A 516 26.47 -1.77 12.26
C ALA A 516 26.13 -2.96 13.18
N VAL A 517 24.97 -3.59 13.03
CA VAL A 517 24.69 -4.84 13.73
C VAL A 517 25.15 -6.09 12.99
N TRP A 518 25.50 -6.02 11.70
CA TRP A 518 25.72 -7.23 10.90
C TRP A 518 26.88 -8.10 11.42
N SER A 519 27.97 -7.49 11.90
CA SER A 519 29.13 -8.22 12.44
C SER A 519 28.85 -9.00 13.72
N ARG A 520 27.73 -8.71 14.40
CA ARG A 520 27.32 -9.34 15.66
C ARG A 520 26.18 -10.33 15.48
N ARG A 521 25.68 -10.49 14.25
CA ARG A 521 24.51 -11.32 13.97
C ARG A 521 24.91 -12.62 13.29
N SER A 522 24.24 -13.68 13.70
CA SER A 522 24.29 -14.93 12.98
C SER A 522 23.60 -14.75 11.61
N PRO A 523 24.18 -15.29 10.52
CA PRO A 523 23.50 -15.34 9.24
C PRO A 523 22.20 -16.16 9.37
N VAL A 524 21.17 -15.80 8.61
CA VAL A 524 19.90 -16.54 8.58
C VAL A 524 20.07 -17.96 8.04
N ASP A 525 21.07 -18.15 7.18
CA ASP A 525 21.45 -19.43 6.61
C ASP A 525 22.96 -19.46 6.35
N ALA A 526 23.74 -19.92 7.33
CA ALA A 526 25.19 -19.93 7.24
C ALA A 526 25.71 -20.80 6.08
N ALA A 527 25.11 -21.97 5.88
CA ALA A 527 25.52 -22.93 4.86
C ALA A 527 25.15 -22.43 3.46
N GLY A 528 23.91 -21.98 3.28
CA GLY A 528 23.45 -21.38 2.04
C GLY A 528 24.24 -20.14 1.65
N SER A 529 24.50 -19.25 2.61
CA SER A 529 25.34 -18.06 2.39
C SER A 529 26.75 -18.43 1.94
N ALA A 530 27.37 -19.45 2.54
CA ALA A 530 28.69 -19.92 2.11
C ALA A 530 28.66 -20.54 0.71
N ALA A 531 27.60 -21.24 0.33
CA ALA A 531 27.43 -21.80 -1.02
C ALA A 531 27.31 -20.71 -2.10
N LEU A 532 26.73 -19.54 -1.79
CA LEU A 532 26.69 -18.41 -2.72
C LEU A 532 28.09 -17.92 -3.14
N ARG A 533 29.13 -18.16 -2.32
CA ARG A 533 30.52 -17.72 -2.58
C ARG A 533 31.25 -18.64 -3.53
N THR A 534 30.81 -19.89 -3.62
CA THR A 534 31.42 -20.91 -4.48
C THR A 534 30.77 -20.96 -5.86
N LEU A 535 29.64 -20.26 -6.07
CA LEU A 535 28.96 -20.17 -7.37
C LEU A 535 29.93 -19.78 -8.47
N ASP A 536 29.86 -20.44 -9.61
CA ASP A 536 30.59 -20.10 -10.82
C ASP A 536 29.67 -19.49 -11.89
N LYS A 537 30.28 -19.09 -13.02
CA LYS A 537 29.54 -18.45 -14.11
C LYS A 537 28.53 -19.39 -14.76
N ASP A 538 28.86 -20.68 -14.93
CA ASP A 538 27.96 -21.69 -15.50
C ASP A 538 26.70 -21.86 -14.64
N THR A 539 26.86 -21.93 -13.32
CA THR A 539 25.73 -22.03 -12.38
C THR A 539 24.82 -20.80 -12.48
N VAL A 540 25.40 -19.59 -12.52
CA VAL A 540 24.62 -18.35 -12.69
C VAL A 540 23.92 -18.30 -14.05
N GLU A 541 24.57 -18.72 -15.13
CA GLU A 541 23.97 -18.82 -16.47
C GLU A 541 22.75 -19.73 -16.50
N ARG A 542 22.81 -20.87 -15.81
CA ARG A 542 21.68 -21.81 -15.67
C ARG A 542 20.53 -21.22 -14.85
N LEU A 543 20.83 -20.55 -13.74
CA LEU A 543 19.84 -19.85 -12.91
C LEU A 543 19.12 -18.76 -13.70
N VAL A 544 19.87 -17.90 -14.39
CA VAL A 544 19.29 -16.83 -15.22
C VAL A 544 18.50 -17.43 -16.39
N SER A 545 18.97 -18.51 -17.00
CA SER A 545 18.24 -19.22 -18.06
C SER A 545 16.89 -19.74 -17.57
N ALA A 546 16.79 -20.26 -16.35
CA ALA A 546 15.51 -20.63 -15.75
C ALA A 546 14.60 -19.40 -15.54
N ALA A 547 15.15 -18.27 -15.09
CA ALA A 547 14.39 -17.03 -14.89
C ALA A 547 13.85 -16.39 -16.19
N LEU A 548 14.47 -16.68 -17.34
CA LEU A 548 13.96 -16.22 -18.64
C LEU A 548 12.61 -16.85 -19.01
N LEU A 549 12.27 -18.02 -18.46
CA LEU A 549 11.11 -18.82 -18.84
C LEU A 549 9.77 -18.29 -18.28
N ALA A 550 9.78 -17.42 -17.26
CA ALA A 550 8.55 -16.94 -16.63
C ALA A 550 8.63 -15.49 -16.10
N ARG A 551 7.46 -14.89 -15.80
CA ARG A 551 7.37 -13.60 -15.09
C ARG A 551 7.42 -13.69 -13.57
N GLY A 552 7.55 -14.88 -12.99
CA GLY A 552 7.74 -15.07 -11.55
C GLY A 552 9.19 -15.37 -11.16
N THR A 553 9.43 -15.45 -9.85
CA THR A 553 10.67 -16.03 -9.30
C THR A 553 10.63 -17.55 -9.21
N GLY A 554 9.46 -18.18 -9.40
CA GLY A 554 9.24 -19.64 -9.27
C GLY A 554 10.30 -20.52 -9.95
N PRO A 555 10.51 -20.41 -11.28
CA PRO A 555 11.53 -21.22 -11.95
C PRO A 555 12.95 -21.01 -11.43
N ALA A 556 13.29 -19.77 -11.06
CA ALA A 556 14.58 -19.49 -10.44
C ALA A 556 14.69 -20.12 -9.04
N ARG A 557 13.61 -20.14 -8.24
CA ARG A 557 13.58 -20.82 -6.93
C ARG A 557 13.76 -22.34 -7.09
N GLU A 558 13.07 -22.95 -8.06
CA GLU A 558 13.20 -24.39 -8.34
C GLU A 558 14.60 -24.76 -8.83
N GLU A 559 15.21 -23.91 -9.66
CA GLU A 559 16.57 -24.12 -10.14
C GLU A 559 17.59 -23.91 -9.00
N LEU A 560 17.40 -22.89 -8.15
CA LEU A 560 18.22 -22.68 -6.95
C LEU A 560 18.19 -23.90 -6.04
N ALA A 561 17.01 -24.46 -5.75
CA ALA A 561 16.88 -25.65 -4.91
C ALA A 561 17.62 -26.88 -5.48
N ARG A 562 17.88 -26.91 -6.80
CA ARG A 562 18.61 -28.00 -7.46
C ARG A 562 20.12 -27.75 -7.52
N LEU A 563 20.53 -26.51 -7.78
CA LEU A 563 21.94 -26.15 -8.00
C LEU A 563 22.66 -25.73 -6.73
N VAL A 564 21.92 -25.23 -5.73
CA VAL A 564 22.42 -24.73 -4.45
C VAL A 564 21.55 -25.29 -3.32
N PRO A 565 21.52 -26.63 -3.13
CA PRO A 565 20.66 -27.28 -2.14
C PRO A 565 20.98 -26.86 -0.69
N GLU A 566 22.16 -26.29 -0.44
CA GLU A 566 22.56 -25.73 0.85
C GLU A 566 21.78 -24.47 1.22
N LEU A 567 21.16 -23.79 0.24
CA LEU A 567 20.32 -22.62 0.47
C LEU A 567 18.91 -23.06 0.88
N THR A 568 18.63 -22.97 2.17
CA THR A 568 17.43 -23.52 2.82
C THR A 568 16.47 -22.46 3.38
N GLU A 569 16.97 -21.27 3.71
CA GLU A 569 16.14 -20.20 4.30
C GLU A 569 15.19 -19.56 3.27
N PRO A 570 13.86 -19.67 3.42
CA PRO A 570 12.90 -19.24 2.41
C PRO A 570 13.03 -17.77 1.99
N SER A 571 13.26 -16.88 2.96
CA SER A 571 13.39 -15.43 2.71
C SER A 571 14.64 -15.08 1.91
N LEU A 572 15.74 -15.79 2.15
CA LEU A 572 16.98 -15.64 1.40
C LEU A 572 16.83 -16.22 -0.01
N ILE A 573 16.21 -17.40 -0.16
CA ILE A 573 15.93 -17.98 -1.49
C ILE A 573 15.06 -17.04 -2.33
N ASP A 574 14.01 -16.44 -1.75
CA ASP A 574 13.16 -15.47 -2.44
C ASP A 574 13.96 -14.26 -2.95
N THR A 575 14.87 -13.75 -2.12
CA THR A 575 15.74 -12.62 -2.46
C THR A 575 16.70 -12.98 -3.60
N VAL A 576 17.41 -14.10 -3.50
CA VAL A 576 18.35 -14.56 -4.54
C VAL A 576 17.60 -14.82 -5.85
N ALA A 577 16.44 -15.47 -5.80
CA ALA A 577 15.60 -15.70 -6.98
C ALA A 577 15.14 -14.39 -7.63
N GLN A 578 14.85 -13.36 -6.83
CA GLN A 578 14.53 -12.02 -7.33
C GLN A 578 15.74 -11.35 -7.99
N ARG A 579 16.96 -11.49 -7.45
CA ARG A 579 18.19 -10.99 -8.10
C ARG A 579 18.48 -11.69 -9.42
N VAL A 580 18.34 -13.01 -9.49
CA VAL A 580 18.45 -13.79 -10.74
C VAL A 580 17.45 -13.27 -11.78
N ARG A 581 16.21 -12.99 -11.34
CA ARG A 581 15.16 -12.43 -12.18
C ARG A 581 15.47 -11.02 -12.67
N ASP A 582 16.02 -10.15 -11.82
CA ASP A 582 16.43 -8.80 -12.18
C ASP A 582 17.54 -8.84 -13.26
N ALA A 583 18.49 -9.78 -13.16
CA ALA A 583 19.52 -10.00 -14.18
C ALA A 583 18.91 -10.44 -15.52
N ALA A 584 18.00 -11.43 -15.51
CA ALA A 584 17.27 -11.85 -16.70
C ALA A 584 16.49 -10.69 -17.36
N SER A 585 15.86 -9.84 -16.53
CA SER A 585 15.15 -8.64 -17.00
C SER A 585 16.08 -7.61 -17.64
N CYS A 586 17.28 -7.41 -17.07
CA CYS A 586 18.31 -6.54 -17.64
C CYS A 586 18.72 -7.02 -19.02
N LEU A 587 19.01 -8.32 -19.18
CA LEU A 587 19.46 -8.91 -20.45
C LEU A 587 18.41 -8.73 -21.55
N LEU A 588 17.15 -9.08 -21.26
CA LEU A 588 16.05 -8.90 -22.21
C LEU A 588 15.87 -7.43 -22.63
N THR A 589 16.06 -6.51 -21.68
CA THR A 589 15.84 -5.09 -21.92
C THR A 589 17.02 -4.45 -22.67
N GLU A 590 18.25 -4.77 -22.29
CA GLU A 590 19.46 -4.37 -23.02
C GLU A 590 19.38 -4.85 -24.47
N HIS A 591 19.07 -6.13 -24.68
CA HIS A 591 18.94 -6.71 -26.01
C HIS A 591 17.93 -5.94 -26.87
N TRP A 592 16.74 -5.67 -26.32
CA TRP A 592 15.71 -4.88 -26.98
C TRP A 592 16.24 -3.52 -27.43
N PHE A 593 16.98 -2.82 -26.56
CA PHE A 593 17.56 -1.51 -26.87
C PHE A 593 18.59 -1.59 -28.01
N ARG A 594 19.48 -2.57 -27.96
CA ARG A 594 20.51 -2.77 -28.98
C ARG A 594 19.89 -3.03 -30.35
N VAL A 595 19.01 -4.04 -30.44
CA VAL A 595 18.36 -4.41 -31.71
C VAL A 595 17.54 -3.26 -32.27
N LYS A 596 16.78 -2.55 -31.42
CA LYS A 596 15.95 -1.43 -31.84
C LYS A 596 16.75 -0.29 -32.51
N ASP A 597 17.95 0.00 -32.00
CA ASP A 597 18.81 1.07 -32.53
C ASP A 597 19.82 0.57 -33.61
N GLY A 598 19.66 -0.68 -34.07
CA GLY A 598 20.51 -1.30 -35.08
C GLY A 598 21.91 -1.64 -34.58
N VAL A 599 22.09 -1.79 -33.28
CA VAL A 599 23.35 -2.22 -32.65
C VAL A 599 23.35 -3.73 -32.55
N ALA A 600 24.50 -4.35 -32.87
CA ALA A 600 24.69 -5.78 -32.69
C ALA A 600 24.38 -6.17 -31.23
N PRO A 601 23.52 -7.17 -31.00
CA PRO A 601 23.29 -7.70 -29.67
C PRO A 601 24.55 -8.38 -29.14
N ARG A 602 24.60 -8.61 -27.83
CA ARG A 602 25.70 -9.39 -27.23
C ARG A 602 25.68 -10.82 -27.76
N PRO A 603 26.84 -11.50 -27.79
CA PRO A 603 26.86 -12.94 -27.92
C PRO A 603 25.94 -13.57 -26.87
N PRO A 604 25.01 -14.44 -27.27
CA PRO A 604 24.10 -15.10 -26.35
C PRO A 604 24.90 -16.06 -25.46
N TYR A 605 24.71 -15.97 -24.15
CA TYR A 605 25.28 -16.92 -23.17
C TYR A 605 24.41 -18.17 -23.01
N SER A 606 23.17 -18.13 -23.52
CA SER A 606 22.21 -19.22 -23.43
C SER A 606 21.66 -19.49 -24.82
N PRO A 607 21.55 -20.78 -25.23
CA PRO A 607 20.87 -21.16 -26.46
C PRO A 607 19.43 -20.65 -26.53
N LEU A 608 18.79 -20.28 -25.42
CA LEU A 608 17.44 -19.69 -25.44
C LEU A 608 17.39 -18.27 -26.06
N LEU A 609 18.52 -17.57 -26.13
CA LEU A 609 18.63 -16.19 -26.63
C LEU A 609 19.25 -16.09 -28.03
N GLU A 610 19.83 -17.18 -28.52
CA GLU A 610 20.40 -17.27 -29.86
C GLU A 610 19.36 -16.97 -30.94
N HIS A 611 19.77 -16.21 -31.93
CA HIS A 611 18.99 -15.89 -33.12
C HIS A 611 19.96 -15.65 -34.28
N HIS A 612 19.46 -15.82 -35.49
CA HIS A 612 20.21 -15.61 -36.71
C HIS A 612 20.64 -14.14 -36.83
N PRO A 613 21.91 -13.86 -37.15
CA PRO A 613 22.42 -12.48 -37.24
C PRO A 613 21.63 -11.58 -38.21
N GLU A 614 21.12 -12.15 -39.29
CA GLU A 614 20.32 -11.42 -40.29
C GLU A 614 18.83 -11.34 -39.93
N LEU A 615 18.35 -12.06 -38.90
CA LEU A 615 16.97 -11.99 -38.41
C LEU A 615 16.94 -11.65 -36.91
N PRO A 616 17.40 -10.45 -36.52
CA PRO A 616 17.44 -10.06 -35.12
C PRO A 616 16.03 -9.92 -34.55
N VAL A 617 15.80 -10.64 -33.45
CA VAL A 617 14.54 -10.60 -32.69
C VAL A 617 14.67 -9.53 -31.62
N MET A 618 13.89 -8.46 -31.71
CA MET A 618 13.81 -7.39 -30.72
C MET A 618 13.14 -7.89 -29.42
N GLY A 619 12.04 -8.64 -29.54
CA GLY A 619 11.26 -9.15 -28.41
C GLY A 619 11.59 -10.60 -28.01
N LEU A 620 12.72 -10.82 -27.32
CA LEU A 620 13.22 -12.19 -27.04
C LEU A 620 12.30 -13.09 -26.21
N ARG A 621 11.32 -12.57 -25.46
CA ARG A 621 10.46 -13.43 -24.63
C ARG A 621 9.73 -14.51 -25.44
N ARG A 622 9.24 -14.16 -26.63
CA ARG A 622 8.55 -15.12 -27.49
C ARG A 622 9.49 -16.20 -28.00
N LEU A 623 10.68 -15.79 -28.44
CA LEU A 623 11.74 -16.70 -28.88
C LEU A 623 12.14 -17.68 -27.76
N VAL A 624 12.39 -17.17 -26.55
CA VAL A 624 12.72 -17.97 -25.38
C VAL A 624 11.63 -19.02 -25.10
N SER A 625 10.35 -18.64 -25.14
CA SER A 625 9.26 -19.58 -24.89
C SER A 625 9.14 -20.65 -25.98
N LEU A 626 9.25 -20.28 -27.26
CA LEU A 626 9.27 -21.24 -28.37
C LEU A 626 10.42 -22.24 -28.23
N ARG A 627 11.65 -21.76 -27.97
CA ARG A 627 12.83 -22.62 -27.79
C ARG A 627 12.72 -23.52 -26.57
N ALA A 628 12.13 -23.04 -25.48
CA ALA A 628 11.91 -23.86 -24.30
C ALA A 628 11.00 -25.06 -24.61
N PHE A 629 9.92 -24.85 -25.35
CA PHE A 629 9.03 -25.94 -25.77
C PHE A 629 9.66 -26.86 -26.79
N GLU A 630 10.37 -26.31 -27.77
CA GLU A 630 11.16 -27.09 -28.72
C GLU A 630 12.13 -28.02 -27.99
N LYS A 631 12.87 -27.52 -27.00
CA LYS A 631 13.76 -28.34 -26.17
C LYS A 631 13.02 -29.49 -25.49
N HIS A 632 11.83 -29.25 -24.93
CA HIS A 632 11.02 -30.31 -24.34
C HIS A 632 10.52 -31.33 -25.38
N ALA A 633 10.12 -30.87 -26.56
CA ALA A 633 9.69 -31.73 -27.66
C ALA A 633 10.81 -32.64 -28.14
N LEU A 634 12.00 -32.07 -28.36
CA LEU A 634 13.19 -32.79 -28.82
C LEU A 634 13.63 -33.83 -27.77
N ALA A 635 13.79 -33.42 -26.52
CA ALA A 635 14.17 -34.33 -25.43
C ALA A 635 13.15 -35.46 -25.24
N ALA A 636 11.85 -35.17 -25.32
CA ALA A 636 10.81 -36.19 -25.24
C ALA A 636 10.84 -37.16 -26.44
N ALA A 637 11.29 -36.73 -27.61
CA ALA A 637 11.39 -37.59 -28.78
C ALA A 637 12.62 -38.53 -28.76
N GLU A 638 13.62 -38.24 -27.92
CA GLU A 638 14.80 -39.09 -27.68
C GLU A 638 14.51 -40.25 -26.70
N GLU A 639 13.43 -40.16 -25.92
CA GLU A 639 12.98 -41.26 -25.06
C GLU A 639 12.65 -42.53 -25.88
N PRO A 640 12.77 -43.73 -25.29
CA PRO A 640 12.45 -44.98 -25.98
C PRO A 640 11.07 -44.94 -26.64
N GLU A 641 10.98 -45.49 -27.86
CA GLU A 641 9.74 -45.52 -28.64
C GLU A 641 8.58 -46.14 -27.83
N SER A 642 7.39 -45.57 -27.97
CA SER A 642 6.18 -46.06 -27.31
C SER A 642 5.09 -46.32 -28.34
N ALA A 643 4.52 -47.53 -28.32
CA ALA A 643 3.47 -47.90 -29.26
C ALA A 643 2.18 -47.07 -29.07
N GLU A 644 1.91 -46.67 -27.84
CA GLU A 644 0.82 -45.77 -27.45
C GLU A 644 1.38 -44.48 -26.84
N PRO A 645 0.70 -43.33 -26.94
CA PRO A 645 1.17 -42.09 -26.31
C PRO A 645 1.36 -42.25 -24.79
N ARG A 646 2.58 -41.98 -24.31
CA ARG A 646 2.95 -42.11 -22.89
C ARG A 646 3.29 -40.75 -22.30
N LEU A 647 2.56 -40.32 -21.26
CA LEU A 647 2.88 -39.11 -20.51
C LEU A 647 4.23 -39.28 -19.81
N LEU A 648 5.17 -38.38 -20.06
CA LEU A 648 6.50 -38.40 -19.44
C LEU A 648 6.51 -37.56 -18.16
N TYR A 649 6.05 -36.30 -18.25
CA TYR A 649 6.00 -35.37 -17.14
C TYR A 649 5.10 -34.17 -17.45
N ILE A 650 4.80 -33.38 -16.40
CA ILE A 650 4.01 -32.15 -16.47
C ILE A 650 4.91 -30.98 -16.07
N ARG A 651 4.84 -29.86 -16.79
CA ARG A 651 5.58 -28.62 -16.48
C ARG A 651 4.63 -27.45 -16.34
N ASP A 652 5.05 -26.44 -15.59
CA ASP A 652 4.33 -25.18 -15.56
C ASP A 652 4.20 -24.57 -16.97
N GLN A 653 3.03 -24.00 -17.23
CA GLN A 653 2.74 -23.38 -18.51
C GLN A 653 3.25 -21.93 -18.52
N PRO A 654 4.10 -21.53 -19.48
CA PRO A 654 4.47 -20.13 -19.66
C PRO A 654 3.28 -19.29 -20.11
N GLU A 655 3.33 -18.00 -19.78
CA GLU A 655 2.21 -17.07 -19.98
C GLU A 655 1.83 -16.79 -21.44
N VAL A 656 2.74 -17.04 -22.39
CA VAL A 656 2.53 -16.68 -23.80
C VAL A 656 1.93 -17.81 -24.65
N VAL A 657 1.56 -18.93 -24.04
CA VAL A 657 1.13 -20.14 -24.77
C VAL A 657 -0.09 -19.91 -25.64
N ASP A 658 -1.08 -19.15 -25.17
CA ASP A 658 -2.28 -18.88 -25.96
C ASP A 658 -1.92 -18.12 -27.26
N GLU A 659 -1.06 -17.10 -27.16
CA GLU A 659 -0.55 -16.36 -28.33
C GLU A 659 0.24 -17.28 -29.29
N LEU A 660 1.04 -18.21 -28.75
CA LEU A 660 1.82 -19.15 -29.56
C LEU A 660 0.93 -20.15 -30.31
N ILE A 661 -0.13 -20.67 -29.68
CA ILE A 661 -1.06 -21.62 -30.30
C ILE A 661 -1.86 -20.95 -31.39
N GLU A 662 -2.37 -19.74 -31.14
CA GLU A 662 -3.13 -18.99 -32.13
C GLU A 662 -2.30 -18.66 -33.39
N ASP A 663 -1.00 -18.39 -33.21
CA ASP A 663 -0.07 -18.03 -34.30
C ASP A 663 0.37 -19.26 -35.13
N PHE A 664 0.30 -20.47 -34.58
CA PHE A 664 0.83 -21.68 -35.22
C PHE A 664 0.08 -22.00 -36.52
N GLY A 665 0.83 -22.20 -37.61
CA GLY A 665 0.25 -22.56 -38.91
C GLY A 665 -0.53 -21.43 -39.60
N GLY A 666 -0.57 -20.23 -39.02
CA GLY A 666 -1.27 -19.04 -39.53
C GLY A 666 -0.41 -17.77 -39.53
N LEU A 667 0.92 -17.91 -39.49
CA LEU A 667 1.93 -16.85 -39.45
C LEU A 667 1.81 -15.83 -40.60
N ALA A 668 1.26 -16.22 -41.76
CA ALA A 668 0.96 -15.31 -42.86
C ALA A 668 0.08 -14.12 -42.46
N ARG A 669 -0.75 -14.26 -41.41
CA ARG A 669 -1.52 -13.14 -40.83
C ARG A 669 -0.65 -11.98 -40.36
N HIS A 670 0.60 -12.26 -40.00
CA HIS A 670 1.59 -11.27 -39.61
C HIS A 670 2.42 -10.79 -40.79
N VAL A 671 2.58 -11.60 -41.85
CA VAL A 671 3.32 -11.24 -43.06
C VAL A 671 2.60 -10.11 -43.82
N ILE A 672 1.29 -10.25 -44.04
CA ILE A 672 0.53 -9.31 -44.88
C ILE A 672 0.62 -7.85 -44.38
N PRO A 673 0.46 -7.54 -43.07
CA PRO A 673 0.66 -6.18 -42.57
C PRO A 673 2.07 -5.61 -42.80
N VAL A 674 3.11 -6.45 -42.93
CA VAL A 674 4.49 -5.99 -43.19
C VAL A 674 4.66 -5.49 -44.62
N LEU A 675 3.85 -5.96 -45.56
CA LEU A 675 3.92 -5.57 -46.97
C LEU A 675 3.50 -4.11 -47.22
N TRP A 676 2.75 -3.50 -46.30
CA TRP A 676 1.99 -2.29 -46.58
C TRP A 676 2.45 -1.06 -45.76
N PRO A 677 2.81 0.06 -46.41
CA PRO A 677 3.28 1.27 -45.72
C PRO A 677 2.28 1.89 -44.74
N TRP A 678 0.96 1.76 -44.98
CA TRP A 678 -0.09 2.28 -44.09
C TRP A 678 -0.31 1.44 -42.83
N GLN A 679 0.40 0.30 -42.67
CA GLN A 679 0.35 -0.57 -41.48
C GLN A 679 1.54 -0.34 -40.54
N ARG A 680 2.32 0.73 -40.75
CA ARG A 680 3.62 1.02 -40.07
C ARG A 680 3.67 0.80 -38.55
N PRO A 681 2.68 1.21 -37.73
CA PRO A 681 2.73 0.96 -36.29
C PRO A 681 2.76 -0.54 -35.93
N ARG A 682 2.14 -1.40 -36.76
CA ARG A 682 2.06 -2.85 -36.55
C ARG A 682 3.14 -3.63 -37.28
N ALA A 683 3.58 -3.17 -38.45
CA ALA A 683 4.56 -3.87 -39.28
C ALA A 683 5.82 -4.26 -38.49
N ALA A 684 6.37 -3.36 -37.66
CA ALA A 684 7.56 -3.65 -36.85
C ALA A 684 7.33 -4.76 -35.82
N TRP A 685 6.16 -4.80 -35.18
CA TRP A 685 5.81 -5.84 -34.21
C TRP A 685 5.50 -7.18 -34.89
N SER A 686 4.78 -7.16 -36.01
CA SER A 686 4.48 -8.36 -36.81
C SER A 686 5.74 -8.97 -37.42
N LEU A 687 6.72 -8.14 -37.80
CA LEU A 687 8.02 -8.61 -38.27
C LEU A 687 8.84 -9.24 -37.14
N ASP A 688 8.90 -8.60 -35.97
CA ASP A 688 9.56 -9.14 -34.78
C ASP A 688 8.98 -10.51 -34.37
N LYS A 689 7.66 -10.66 -34.47
CA LYS A 689 6.95 -11.94 -34.33
C LYS A 689 7.46 -12.99 -35.30
N GLN A 690 7.44 -12.70 -36.59
CA GLN A 690 7.89 -13.64 -37.63
C GLN A 690 9.35 -14.03 -37.43
N ARG A 691 10.22 -13.08 -37.10
CA ARG A 691 11.62 -13.37 -36.80
C ARG A 691 11.74 -14.31 -35.60
N ALA A 692 10.95 -14.14 -34.54
CA ALA A 692 10.98 -15.07 -33.41
C ALA A 692 10.59 -16.50 -33.81
N TRP A 693 9.57 -16.66 -34.66
CA TRP A 693 9.15 -17.97 -35.18
C TRP A 693 10.16 -18.60 -36.14
N ALA A 694 10.71 -17.81 -37.06
CA ALA A 694 11.70 -18.27 -38.04
C ALA A 694 13.06 -18.67 -37.40
N ASN A 695 13.29 -18.27 -36.14
CA ASN A 695 14.47 -18.61 -35.36
C ASN A 695 14.32 -19.90 -34.52
N THR A 696 13.24 -20.65 -34.71
CA THR A 696 12.98 -21.94 -34.03
C THR A 696 12.50 -22.99 -35.03
N GLY A 697 12.62 -24.27 -34.68
CA GLY A 697 12.12 -25.37 -35.52
C GLY A 697 10.60 -25.38 -35.67
N TRP A 698 9.87 -24.55 -34.91
CA TRP A 698 8.42 -24.44 -35.00
C TRP A 698 7.95 -23.59 -36.19
N GLY A 699 8.76 -22.62 -36.62
CA GLY A 699 8.44 -21.68 -37.70
C GLY A 699 9.46 -21.69 -38.83
N ASP A 700 10.31 -22.71 -38.92
CA ASP A 700 11.31 -22.87 -39.98
C ASP A 700 10.74 -23.51 -41.26
N GLY A 701 9.50 -23.99 -41.23
CA GLY A 701 8.80 -24.57 -42.38
C GLY A 701 9.28 -25.97 -42.78
N ASN A 702 10.00 -26.68 -41.90
CA ASN A 702 10.58 -27.99 -42.21
C ASN A 702 9.56 -29.17 -42.25
N GLY A 703 8.31 -28.92 -41.87
CA GLY A 703 7.23 -29.92 -41.83
C GLY A 703 7.28 -30.87 -40.63
N ARG A 704 8.12 -30.64 -39.63
CA ARG A 704 8.32 -31.53 -38.46
C ARG A 704 7.36 -31.27 -37.32
N TYR A 705 6.58 -30.20 -37.38
CA TYR A 705 5.59 -29.90 -36.36
C TYR A 705 4.18 -29.81 -36.95
N ARG A 706 3.18 -30.17 -36.16
CA ARG A 706 1.77 -29.90 -36.45
C ARG A 706 1.00 -29.57 -35.17
N LEU A 707 0.00 -28.72 -35.28
CA LEU A 707 -0.92 -28.41 -34.19
C LEU A 707 -2.16 -29.31 -34.29
N LEU A 708 -2.60 -29.81 -33.15
CA LEU A 708 -3.74 -30.69 -32.97
C LEU A 708 -4.72 -30.08 -31.98
N TRP A 709 -6.01 -30.33 -32.21
CA TRP A 709 -7.09 -29.87 -31.33
C TRP A 709 -7.87 -31.06 -30.80
N PHE A 710 -7.95 -31.16 -29.48
CA PHE A 710 -8.62 -32.25 -28.78
C PHE A 710 -9.84 -31.73 -28.00
N LYS A 711 -10.83 -32.61 -27.79
CA LYS A 711 -11.98 -32.33 -26.93
C LYS A 711 -11.53 -32.11 -25.49
N GLN A 712 -12.17 -31.16 -24.81
CA GLN A 712 -11.86 -30.85 -23.41
C GLN A 712 -12.23 -32.04 -22.51
N PRO A 713 -11.36 -32.46 -21.56
CA PRO A 713 -11.70 -33.52 -20.62
C PRO A 713 -12.79 -33.05 -19.63
N PRO A 714 -13.66 -33.97 -19.14
CA PRO A 714 -14.80 -33.65 -18.27
C PRO A 714 -14.41 -33.07 -16.91
N LYS A 715 -13.17 -33.32 -16.45
CA LYS A 715 -12.52 -32.56 -15.37
C LYS A 715 -11.23 -31.97 -15.93
N PRO A 716 -10.96 -30.67 -15.77
CA PRO A 716 -9.63 -30.12 -16.05
C PRO A 716 -8.67 -30.66 -14.98
N SER A 717 -8.21 -31.90 -15.17
CA SER A 717 -7.20 -32.52 -14.32
C SER A 717 -5.83 -32.16 -14.88
N GLU A 718 -4.99 -31.63 -13.98
CA GLU A 718 -3.56 -31.33 -14.10
C GLU A 718 -3.20 -29.88 -14.46
N ARG A 719 -2.41 -29.28 -13.58
CA ARG A 719 -1.84 -27.93 -13.75
C ARG A 719 -0.62 -28.05 -14.66
N GLY A 720 -0.66 -27.49 -15.87
CA GLY A 720 0.53 -27.29 -16.70
C GLY A 720 0.48 -27.84 -18.12
N THR A 721 1.61 -27.75 -18.82
CA THR A 721 1.88 -28.38 -20.12
C THR A 721 2.29 -29.83 -19.90
N GLN A 722 1.56 -30.75 -20.53
CA GLN A 722 1.86 -32.18 -20.50
C GLN A 722 2.80 -32.55 -21.66
N VAL A 723 3.88 -33.27 -21.37
CA VAL A 723 4.84 -33.71 -22.38
C VAL A 723 4.73 -35.22 -22.54
N TRP A 724 4.41 -35.65 -23.76
CA TRP A 724 4.15 -37.05 -24.09
C TRP A 724 5.18 -37.57 -25.08
N ARG A 725 5.58 -38.83 -24.92
CA ARG A 725 6.22 -39.62 -25.96
C ARG A 725 5.15 -40.17 -26.89
N THR A 726 5.31 -40.01 -28.21
CA THR A 726 4.48 -40.66 -29.23
C THR A 726 5.29 -41.71 -29.98
N ARG A 727 4.63 -42.45 -30.88
CA ARG A 727 5.26 -43.53 -31.66
C ARG A 727 6.47 -43.07 -32.45
N ASN A 728 6.39 -41.92 -33.10
CA ASN A 728 7.49 -41.42 -33.94
C ASN A 728 8.06 -40.09 -33.47
N GLY A 729 7.65 -39.57 -32.32
CA GLY A 729 8.11 -38.27 -31.84
C GLY A 729 7.54 -37.90 -30.48
N SER A 730 7.06 -36.69 -30.33
CA SER A 730 6.54 -36.20 -29.06
C SER A 730 5.33 -35.31 -29.24
N LEU A 731 4.56 -35.14 -28.16
CA LEU A 731 3.39 -34.28 -28.15
C LEU A 731 3.43 -33.40 -26.90
N LEU A 732 3.29 -32.09 -27.08
CA LEU A 732 3.13 -31.11 -26.01
C LEU A 732 1.68 -30.68 -25.97
N SER A 733 0.97 -31.03 -24.91
CA SER A 733 -0.43 -30.65 -24.69
C SER A 733 -0.50 -29.48 -23.72
N PHE A 734 -1.14 -28.40 -24.15
CA PHE A 734 -1.24 -27.15 -23.39
C PHE A 734 -2.59 -27.03 -22.68
N ARG A 735 -2.61 -26.33 -21.54
CA ARG A 735 -3.84 -25.85 -20.92
C ARG A 735 -4.33 -24.66 -21.75
N GLY A 736 -5.53 -24.73 -22.31
CA GLY A 736 -6.01 -23.67 -23.19
C GLY A 736 -7.52 -23.47 -23.14
N TRP A 737 -7.92 -22.20 -23.14
CA TRP A 737 -9.22 -21.63 -22.81
C TRP A 737 -10.13 -21.49 -24.05
N HIS A 738 -10.13 -22.46 -24.97
CA HIS A 738 -11.07 -22.46 -26.08
C HIS A 738 -12.38 -23.13 -25.65
N ARG A 739 -13.52 -22.48 -25.89
CA ARG A 739 -14.89 -22.95 -25.54
C ARG A 739 -15.25 -24.36 -26.07
N ARG A 740 -14.37 -25.03 -26.82
CA ARG A 740 -14.61 -26.32 -27.48
C ARG A 740 -13.52 -27.39 -27.27
N GLY A 741 -12.33 -27.07 -26.72
CA GLY A 741 -11.22 -28.04 -26.65
C GLY A 741 -9.89 -27.50 -26.09
N PHE A 742 -8.85 -28.34 -26.10
CA PHE A 742 -7.46 -27.96 -25.78
C PHE A 742 -6.53 -28.26 -26.97
N ALA A 743 -5.43 -27.51 -27.08
CA ALA A 743 -4.48 -27.62 -28.19
C ALA A 743 -3.22 -28.40 -27.78
N ALA A 744 -2.61 -29.09 -28.75
CA ALA A 744 -1.35 -29.78 -28.57
C ALA A 744 -0.48 -29.68 -29.82
N VAL A 745 0.83 -29.53 -29.65
CA VAL A 745 1.79 -29.51 -30.76
C VAL A 745 2.52 -30.85 -30.79
N GLU A 746 2.44 -31.54 -31.92
CA GLU A 746 3.16 -32.78 -32.18
C GLU A 746 4.42 -32.50 -32.98
N TYR A 747 5.51 -33.12 -32.57
CA TYR A 747 6.80 -33.12 -33.25
C TYR A 747 7.09 -34.51 -33.82
N SER A 748 7.56 -34.57 -35.06
CA SER A 748 8.11 -35.76 -35.69
C SER A 748 9.50 -35.47 -36.29
N PRO A 749 10.56 -36.22 -35.94
CA PRO A 749 11.91 -36.01 -36.46
C PRO A 749 12.03 -36.09 -37.99
N ASP A 750 11.19 -36.89 -38.65
CA ASP A 750 11.20 -37.08 -40.10
C ASP A 750 10.07 -36.34 -40.83
N GLY A 751 9.25 -35.58 -40.10
CA GLY A 751 8.08 -34.87 -40.64
C GLY A 751 6.92 -35.77 -41.08
N ARG A 752 7.02 -37.09 -40.86
CA ARG A 752 5.90 -38.02 -41.10
C ARG A 752 5.09 -38.11 -39.83
N PHE A 753 3.77 -37.99 -39.93
CA PHE A 753 2.90 -38.09 -38.77
C PHE A 753 1.97 -39.29 -38.87
N VAL A 754 1.82 -40.01 -37.76
CA VAL A 754 0.84 -41.09 -37.63
C VAL A 754 -0.44 -40.58 -36.96
N PRO A 755 -1.60 -41.23 -37.17
CA PRO A 755 -2.80 -40.90 -36.40
C PRO A 755 -2.55 -41.09 -34.90
N ILE A 756 -2.82 -40.06 -34.10
CA ILE A 756 -2.64 -40.09 -32.65
C ILE A 756 -3.99 -40.26 -31.95
N ARG A 757 -4.02 -41.09 -30.91
CA ARG A 757 -5.16 -41.23 -30.01
C ARG A 757 -4.67 -41.07 -28.59
N LEU A 758 -5.09 -39.98 -27.93
CA LEU A 758 -4.88 -39.80 -26.51
C LEU A 758 -6.00 -40.51 -25.74
N PRO A 759 -5.72 -41.10 -24.56
CA PRO A 759 -6.74 -41.72 -23.73
C PRO A 759 -7.91 -40.76 -23.45
N GLU A 760 -9.14 -41.19 -23.74
CA GLU A 760 -10.38 -40.44 -23.51
C GLU A 760 -10.45 -39.05 -24.16
N ARG A 761 -9.66 -38.80 -25.22
CA ARG A 761 -9.51 -37.49 -25.86
C ARG A 761 -9.57 -37.62 -27.38
N ASP A 762 -10.72 -37.26 -27.94
CA ASP A 762 -10.95 -37.24 -29.39
C ASP A 762 -10.44 -35.95 -30.03
N LEU A 763 -9.93 -36.04 -31.26
CA LEU A 763 -9.64 -34.88 -32.10
C LEU A 763 -10.96 -34.19 -32.51
N ILE A 764 -10.97 -32.86 -32.50
CA ILE A 764 -12.15 -32.05 -32.84
C ILE A 764 -11.95 -31.19 -34.09
N ALA A 765 -10.74 -31.15 -34.63
CA ALA A 765 -10.40 -30.48 -35.88
C ALA A 765 -9.23 -31.20 -36.56
N ASP A 766 -9.06 -30.95 -37.85
CA ASP A 766 -7.94 -31.50 -38.62
C ASP A 766 -6.61 -30.92 -38.12
N PRO A 767 -5.52 -31.70 -38.21
CA PRO A 767 -4.19 -31.21 -37.87
C PRO A 767 -3.81 -29.99 -38.72
N VAL A 768 -3.32 -28.94 -38.07
CA VAL A 768 -2.81 -27.75 -38.74
C VAL A 768 -1.30 -27.93 -38.94
N PRO A 769 -0.80 -27.99 -40.20
CA PRO A 769 0.63 -28.11 -40.45
C PRO A 769 1.37 -26.82 -40.09
N GLN A 770 2.71 -26.88 -40.10
CA GLN A 770 3.52 -25.66 -40.10
C GLN A 770 3.13 -24.74 -41.28
N GLY A 771 3.16 -23.43 -41.01
CA GLY A 771 2.76 -22.40 -41.96
C GLY A 771 3.78 -22.18 -43.08
N TRP A 772 3.51 -21.21 -43.94
CA TRP A 772 4.35 -20.82 -45.07
C TRP A 772 5.74 -20.30 -44.65
N LEU A 773 5.84 -19.71 -43.45
CA LEU A 773 7.06 -19.06 -42.99
C LEU A 773 8.24 -20.04 -42.92
N SER A 774 9.39 -19.60 -43.43
CA SER A 774 10.69 -20.18 -43.17
C SER A 774 11.73 -19.08 -43.00
N GLN A 775 12.88 -19.41 -42.41
CA GLN A 775 13.99 -18.48 -42.27
C GLN A 775 14.43 -17.89 -43.62
N GLU A 776 14.55 -18.75 -44.64
CA GLU A 776 14.94 -18.36 -46.01
C GLU A 776 13.90 -17.46 -46.67
N ARG A 777 12.61 -17.81 -46.58
CA ARG A 777 11.52 -17.02 -47.16
C ARG A 777 11.40 -15.65 -46.49
N LEU A 778 11.54 -15.58 -45.17
CA LEU A 778 11.49 -14.31 -44.44
C LEU A 778 12.67 -13.40 -44.82
N LEU A 779 13.89 -13.94 -44.86
CA LEU A 779 15.07 -13.21 -45.32
C LEU A 779 14.89 -12.71 -46.76
N ARG A 780 14.38 -13.57 -47.64
CA ARG A 780 14.11 -13.21 -49.04
C ARG A 780 13.07 -12.10 -49.14
N LEU A 781 11.99 -12.18 -48.37
CA LEU A 781 10.93 -11.18 -48.33
C LEU A 781 11.45 -9.83 -47.82
N GLU A 782 12.19 -9.80 -46.71
CA GLU A 782 12.77 -8.56 -46.17
C GLU A 782 13.72 -7.90 -47.17
N ARG A 783 14.55 -8.70 -47.86
CA ARG A 783 15.46 -8.22 -48.90
C ARG A 783 14.70 -7.62 -50.09
N LEU A 784 13.66 -8.31 -50.57
CA LEU A 784 12.81 -7.81 -51.66
C LEU A 784 12.06 -6.53 -51.28
N LEU A 785 11.53 -6.42 -50.07
CA LEU A 785 10.90 -5.20 -49.57
C LEU A 785 11.89 -4.03 -49.52
N ALA A 786 13.14 -4.27 -49.10
CA ALA A 786 14.19 -3.27 -49.08
C ALA A 786 14.63 -2.84 -50.49
N GLU A 787 14.74 -3.78 -51.43
CA GLU A 787 15.19 -3.53 -52.81
C GLU A 787 14.12 -2.91 -53.71
N LYS A 788 12.86 -3.38 -53.60
CA LYS A 788 11.77 -3.06 -54.52
C LYS A 788 10.67 -2.19 -53.93
N GLY A 789 10.66 -1.97 -52.61
CA GLY A 789 9.53 -1.34 -51.92
C GLY A 789 8.31 -2.27 -51.83
N PRO A 790 7.12 -1.78 -51.43
CA PRO A 790 5.92 -2.60 -51.28
C PRO A 790 5.49 -3.24 -52.61
N PRO A 791 4.88 -4.45 -52.61
CA PRO A 791 4.30 -5.05 -53.81
C PRO A 791 3.23 -4.15 -54.45
N PRO A 792 2.97 -4.25 -55.77
CA PRO A 792 1.90 -3.51 -56.42
C PRO A 792 0.52 -3.87 -55.84
N VAL A 793 -0.27 -2.83 -55.55
CA VAL A 793 -1.67 -2.99 -55.15
C VAL A 793 -2.54 -3.15 -56.40
N ARG A 794 -3.51 -4.06 -56.34
CA ARG A 794 -4.36 -4.44 -57.48
C ARG A 794 -5.81 -4.64 -57.01
N ALA A 795 -6.68 -3.66 -57.26
CA ALA A 795 -8.09 -3.72 -56.85
C ALA A 795 -8.81 -4.98 -57.37
N GLU A 796 -8.45 -5.43 -58.57
CA GLU A 796 -8.99 -6.60 -59.25
C GLU A 796 -8.76 -7.88 -58.45
N THR A 797 -7.65 -7.99 -57.72
CA THR A 797 -7.31 -9.16 -56.89
C THR A 797 -8.32 -9.37 -55.77
N ALA A 798 -8.83 -8.29 -55.16
CA ALA A 798 -9.89 -8.40 -54.14
C ALA A 798 -11.22 -8.83 -54.75
N ARG A 799 -11.56 -8.31 -55.94
CA ARG A 799 -12.79 -8.72 -56.67
C ARG A 799 -12.71 -10.18 -57.09
N GLU A 800 -11.56 -10.63 -57.59
CA GLU A 800 -11.33 -12.02 -57.97
C GLU A 800 -11.45 -12.96 -56.78
N LEU A 801 -10.83 -12.61 -55.64
CA LEU A 801 -10.96 -13.38 -54.41
C LEU A 801 -12.43 -13.49 -53.98
N THR A 802 -13.19 -12.39 -54.03
CA THR A 802 -14.65 -12.40 -53.77
C THR A 802 -15.40 -13.35 -54.70
N VAL A 803 -15.16 -13.26 -56.01
CA VAL A 803 -15.87 -14.10 -57.00
C VAL A 803 -15.58 -15.57 -56.78
N ARG A 804 -14.32 -15.95 -56.49
CA ARG A 804 -13.94 -17.36 -56.33
C ARG A 804 -14.30 -17.95 -54.98
N THR A 805 -14.39 -17.14 -53.92
CA THR A 805 -14.64 -17.64 -52.55
C THR A 805 -16.08 -17.41 -52.07
N GLY A 806 -16.83 -16.53 -52.72
CA GLY A 806 -18.13 -16.04 -52.23
C GLY A 806 -18.01 -15.12 -51.00
N LEU A 807 -16.80 -14.71 -50.61
CA LEU A 807 -16.57 -13.73 -49.54
C LEU A 807 -16.97 -12.32 -50.00
N THR A 808 -17.50 -11.52 -49.07
CA THR A 808 -17.79 -10.11 -49.37
C THR A 808 -16.53 -9.36 -49.78
N THR A 809 -16.68 -8.33 -50.63
CA THR A 809 -15.53 -7.55 -51.10
C THR A 809 -14.84 -6.83 -49.94
N ALA A 810 -15.58 -6.38 -48.92
CA ALA A 810 -14.96 -5.86 -47.69
C ALA A 810 -14.06 -6.89 -46.98
N THR A 811 -14.44 -8.17 -46.98
CA THR A 811 -13.65 -9.25 -46.36
C THR A 811 -12.40 -9.55 -47.17
N ALA A 812 -12.52 -9.66 -48.50
CA ALA A 812 -11.39 -9.87 -49.41
C ALA A 812 -10.36 -8.74 -49.32
N VAL A 813 -10.81 -7.48 -49.30
CA VAL A 813 -9.93 -6.31 -49.11
C VAL A 813 -9.19 -6.39 -47.77
N ASN A 814 -9.88 -6.76 -46.68
CA ASN A 814 -9.22 -6.89 -45.38
C ASN A 814 -8.22 -8.05 -45.33
N LEU A 815 -8.51 -9.17 -46.00
CA LEU A 815 -7.60 -10.32 -46.08
C LEU A 815 -6.28 -9.95 -46.77
N LEU A 816 -6.35 -9.16 -47.84
CA LEU A 816 -5.19 -8.80 -48.69
C LEU A 816 -4.42 -7.56 -48.20
N TYR A 817 -5.12 -6.55 -47.67
CA TYR A 817 -4.54 -5.21 -47.40
C TYR A 817 -4.65 -4.74 -45.94
N GLY A 818 -5.36 -5.50 -45.10
CA GLY A 818 -5.64 -5.18 -43.70
C GLY A 818 -4.91 -6.08 -42.71
N SER A 819 -5.35 -6.02 -41.43
CA SER A 819 -4.88 -6.89 -40.35
C SER A 819 -6.01 -7.80 -39.86
N GLU A 820 -5.71 -8.87 -39.11
CA GLU A 820 -6.75 -9.72 -38.49
C GLU A 820 -7.38 -9.09 -37.25
N GLU A 821 -6.58 -8.35 -36.49
CA GLU A 821 -6.97 -7.79 -35.18
C GLU A 821 -7.90 -6.59 -35.34
N GLU A 822 -7.67 -5.78 -36.38
CA GLU A 822 -8.43 -4.59 -36.71
C GLU A 822 -8.68 -4.48 -38.22
N SER A 823 -9.95 -4.28 -38.56
CA SER A 823 -10.38 -3.92 -39.91
C SER A 823 -9.78 -2.58 -40.33
N LEU A 824 -9.50 -2.40 -41.63
CA LEU A 824 -9.22 -1.09 -42.24
C LEU A 824 -10.34 -0.04 -41.98
N ARG A 825 -11.51 -0.46 -41.47
CA ARG A 825 -12.63 0.40 -41.04
C ARG A 825 -12.87 0.42 -39.52
N SER A 826 -11.92 -0.05 -38.72
CA SER A 826 -12.02 -0.01 -37.26
C SER A 826 -12.12 1.45 -36.78
N PRO A 827 -13.05 1.80 -35.87
CA PRO A 827 -13.10 3.15 -35.29
C PRO A 827 -11.86 3.48 -34.42
N PHE A 828 -11.02 2.49 -34.13
CA PHE A 828 -9.75 2.64 -33.41
C PHE A 828 -8.54 2.86 -34.34
N MET A 829 -8.72 2.76 -35.65
CA MET A 829 -7.71 3.18 -36.63
C MET A 829 -7.84 4.69 -36.91
N PRO A 830 -6.76 5.36 -37.37
CA PRO A 830 -6.87 6.66 -38.01
C PRO A 830 -7.93 6.62 -39.11
N ARG A 831 -8.57 7.76 -39.44
CA ARG A 831 -9.56 7.76 -40.52
C ARG A 831 -8.88 7.26 -41.80
N THR A 832 -9.63 6.66 -42.71
CA THR A 832 -9.11 6.23 -44.02
C THR A 832 -8.42 7.38 -44.77
N GLU A 833 -8.83 8.61 -44.51
CA GLU A 833 -8.24 9.88 -44.98
C GLU A 833 -6.84 10.18 -44.40
N ASP A 834 -6.52 9.63 -43.22
CA ASP A 834 -5.24 9.78 -42.50
C ASP A 834 -4.27 8.61 -42.79
N LEU A 835 -4.75 7.56 -43.47
CA LEU A 835 -3.95 6.44 -43.93
C LEU A 835 -3.55 6.73 -45.38
N ASP A 836 -2.25 6.67 -45.71
CA ASP A 836 -1.74 6.82 -47.09
C ASP A 836 -2.15 5.62 -47.98
N LEU A 837 -3.44 5.33 -48.08
CA LEU A 837 -4.02 4.25 -48.88
C LEU A 837 -4.06 4.66 -50.36
N PRO A 838 -3.78 3.73 -51.29
CA PRO A 838 -3.98 3.98 -52.70
C PRO A 838 -5.46 4.32 -53.02
N PRO A 839 -5.75 5.25 -53.93
CA PRO A 839 -7.12 5.65 -54.29
C PRO A 839 -8.02 4.47 -54.65
N GLU A 840 -7.49 3.47 -55.36
CA GLU A 840 -8.23 2.28 -55.76
C GLU A 840 -8.74 1.44 -54.56
N ILE A 841 -8.00 1.44 -53.44
CA ILE A 841 -8.40 0.76 -52.20
C ILE A 841 -9.43 1.61 -51.45
N VAL A 842 -9.27 2.94 -51.44
CA VAL A 842 -10.26 3.86 -50.87
C VAL A 842 -11.60 3.70 -51.59
N ASP A 843 -11.59 3.67 -52.93
CA ASP A 843 -12.79 3.48 -53.74
C ASP A 843 -13.47 2.13 -53.46
N LEU A 844 -12.69 1.05 -53.36
CA LEU A 844 -13.20 -0.28 -52.98
C LEU A 844 -13.81 -0.27 -51.57
N LEU A 845 -13.19 0.43 -50.62
CA LEU A 845 -13.68 0.58 -49.25
C LEU A 845 -14.91 1.50 -49.19
N GLU A 846 -15.05 2.52 -50.02
CA GLU A 846 -16.26 3.34 -50.05
C GLU A 846 -17.43 2.58 -50.70
N ALA A 847 -17.17 1.87 -51.80
CA ALA A 847 -18.17 1.06 -52.50
C ALA A 847 -18.80 -0.03 -51.63
N THR A 848 -18.04 -0.56 -50.67
CA THR A 848 -18.46 -1.67 -49.80
C THR A 848 -18.92 -1.21 -48.41
N LYS A 849 -19.19 0.10 -48.21
CA LYS A 849 -19.64 0.68 -46.91
C LYS A 849 -20.94 0.07 -46.39
N HIS A 850 -21.80 -0.40 -47.29
CA HIS A 850 -23.10 -1.00 -46.99
C HIS A 850 -23.02 -2.47 -46.54
N GLU A 851 -21.89 -3.16 -46.76
CA GLU A 851 -21.68 -4.57 -46.40
C GLU A 851 -21.43 -4.79 -44.89
N ARG A 852 -21.55 -3.72 -44.07
CA ARG A 852 -21.10 -3.65 -42.67
C ARG A 852 -21.86 -4.58 -41.71
N SER A 853 -23.10 -5.00 -42.01
CA SER A 853 -23.88 -5.88 -41.12
C SER A 853 -23.61 -7.38 -41.31
N GLU A 854 -23.27 -7.83 -42.52
CA GLU A 854 -22.87 -9.23 -42.78
C GLU A 854 -21.46 -9.55 -42.29
N TRP A 855 -20.61 -8.52 -42.25
CA TRP A 855 -19.26 -8.55 -41.71
C TRP A 855 -19.21 -9.16 -40.29
N ASN A 856 -20.17 -8.85 -39.41
CA ASN A 856 -20.11 -9.31 -38.01
C ASN A 856 -20.38 -10.80 -37.80
N HIS A 857 -21.06 -11.52 -38.70
CA HIS A 857 -21.44 -12.93 -38.45
C HIS A 857 -20.45 -13.96 -39.01
N ARG A 858 -19.94 -13.77 -40.22
CA ARG A 858 -18.95 -14.70 -40.83
C ARG A 858 -17.51 -14.38 -40.43
N PHE A 859 -17.16 -13.10 -40.28
CA PHE A 859 -15.82 -12.67 -39.86
C PHE A 859 -15.55 -12.96 -38.39
N ALA A 860 -16.52 -12.72 -37.49
CA ALA A 860 -16.38 -13.08 -36.07
C ALA A 860 -16.19 -14.59 -35.90
N PHE A 861 -16.90 -15.42 -36.68
CA PHE A 861 -16.72 -16.86 -36.66
C PHE A 861 -15.36 -17.30 -37.25
N GLY A 862 -14.90 -16.68 -38.34
CA GLY A 862 -13.58 -16.95 -38.93
C GLY A 862 -12.41 -16.54 -38.02
N ARG A 863 -12.57 -15.45 -37.27
CA ARG A 863 -11.64 -14.99 -36.22
C ARG A 863 -11.64 -15.94 -35.02
N ASP A 864 -12.83 -16.35 -34.55
CA ASP A 864 -12.99 -17.28 -33.42
C ASP A 864 -12.52 -18.71 -33.75
N THR A 865 -12.33 -19.05 -35.03
CA THR A 865 -11.87 -20.37 -35.51
C THR A 865 -10.45 -20.37 -36.08
N GLY A 866 -9.76 -19.22 -36.16
CA GLY A 866 -8.39 -19.11 -36.71
C GLY A 866 -8.28 -19.27 -38.23
N ARG A 867 -9.40 -19.42 -38.95
CA ARG A 867 -9.43 -19.70 -40.39
C ARG A 867 -9.02 -18.53 -41.26
N LEU A 868 -9.13 -17.30 -40.77
CA LEU A 868 -8.65 -16.11 -41.47
C LEU A 868 -7.11 -16.10 -41.59
N GLY A 869 -6.41 -16.63 -40.58
CA GLY A 869 -4.97 -16.87 -40.67
C GLY A 869 -4.64 -17.93 -41.73
N LEU A 870 -5.40 -19.03 -41.76
CA LEU A 870 -5.18 -20.14 -42.70
C LEU A 870 -5.43 -19.76 -44.17
N ILE A 871 -6.47 -18.97 -44.48
CA ILE A 871 -6.65 -18.50 -45.87
C ILE A 871 -5.51 -17.56 -46.29
N ARG A 872 -5.00 -16.73 -45.37
CA ARG A 872 -3.85 -15.86 -45.62
C ARG A 872 -2.57 -16.63 -45.88
N GLU A 873 -2.38 -17.77 -45.22
CA GLU A 873 -1.28 -18.68 -45.53
C GLU A 873 -1.33 -19.15 -46.98
N ARG A 874 -2.53 -19.47 -47.47
CA ARG A 874 -2.71 -19.90 -48.86
C ARG A 874 -2.52 -18.77 -49.88
N LEU A 875 -2.74 -17.51 -49.48
CA LEU A 875 -2.53 -16.34 -50.34
C LEU A 875 -1.04 -16.05 -50.63
N LEU A 876 -0.11 -16.44 -49.76
CA LEU A 876 1.31 -16.11 -49.93
C LEU A 876 2.03 -17.05 -50.90
N PRO A 877 2.55 -16.60 -52.05
CA PRO A 877 3.20 -17.49 -53.01
C PRO A 877 4.44 -18.18 -52.43
N ASP A 878 4.78 -19.37 -52.94
CA ASP A 878 5.90 -20.17 -52.40
C ASP A 878 7.25 -19.46 -52.48
N ASP A 879 7.50 -18.72 -53.58
CA ASP A 879 8.56 -17.72 -53.69
C ASP A 879 7.99 -16.32 -53.37
N PRO A 880 8.48 -15.64 -52.31
CA PRO A 880 8.06 -14.27 -52.01
C PRO A 880 8.20 -13.27 -53.17
N ALA A 881 9.11 -13.51 -54.12
CA ALA A 881 9.31 -12.63 -55.28
C ALA A 881 8.06 -12.50 -56.16
N ASP A 882 7.20 -13.52 -56.15
CA ASP A 882 6.00 -13.57 -56.97
C ASP A 882 4.96 -12.51 -56.57
N LEU A 883 5.01 -12.00 -55.33
CA LEU A 883 4.16 -10.89 -54.89
C LEU A 883 4.31 -9.65 -55.79
N TRP A 884 5.51 -9.39 -56.33
CA TRP A 884 5.76 -8.25 -57.22
C TRP A 884 5.39 -8.54 -58.67
N THR A 885 5.47 -9.79 -59.12
CA THR A 885 5.24 -10.17 -60.52
C THR A 885 3.78 -10.57 -60.76
N THR A 886 3.32 -11.63 -60.09
CA THR A 886 1.99 -12.24 -60.27
C THR A 886 0.99 -11.83 -59.19
N GLY A 887 1.47 -11.45 -58.00
CA GLY A 887 0.64 -11.06 -56.85
C GLY A 887 0.39 -12.19 -55.87
N PHE A 888 -0.73 -12.11 -55.13
CA PHE A 888 -1.15 -13.17 -54.21
C PHE A 888 -1.66 -14.39 -54.97
N ASP A 889 -1.49 -15.59 -54.41
CA ASP A 889 -1.99 -16.84 -54.96
C ASP A 889 -3.49 -17.02 -54.64
N ILE A 890 -4.32 -16.33 -55.42
CA ILE A 890 -5.78 -16.34 -55.25
C ILE A 890 -6.38 -17.71 -55.56
N THR A 891 -5.80 -18.45 -56.51
CA THR A 891 -6.28 -19.78 -56.87
C THR A 891 -6.14 -20.72 -55.68
N ARG A 892 -4.94 -20.82 -55.10
CA ARG A 892 -4.70 -21.72 -53.97
C ARG A 892 -5.52 -21.35 -52.73
N ALA A 893 -5.72 -20.05 -52.48
CA ALA A 893 -6.55 -19.59 -51.39
C ALA A 893 -8.04 -19.89 -51.61
N ALA A 894 -8.53 -19.75 -52.84
CA ALA A 894 -9.92 -20.03 -53.18
C ALA A 894 -10.24 -21.52 -53.16
N ASP A 895 -9.37 -22.36 -53.72
CA ASP A 895 -9.54 -23.82 -53.73
C ASP A 895 -9.62 -24.35 -52.29
N TRP A 896 -8.70 -23.92 -51.42
CA TRP A 896 -8.73 -24.26 -50.00
C TRP A 896 -10.01 -23.78 -49.31
N TRP A 897 -10.48 -22.56 -49.61
CA TRP A 897 -11.70 -22.03 -49.00
C TRP A 897 -12.95 -22.79 -49.42
N GLN A 898 -13.03 -23.22 -50.68
CA GLN A 898 -14.14 -24.02 -51.19
C GLN A 898 -14.18 -25.41 -50.54
N GLU A 899 -13.03 -26.11 -50.47
CA GLU A 899 -12.91 -27.37 -49.74
C GLU A 899 -13.38 -27.23 -48.29
N GLU A 900 -13.05 -26.09 -47.67
CA GLU A 900 -13.38 -25.81 -46.30
C GLU A 900 -14.87 -25.47 -46.08
N CYS A 901 -15.50 -24.78 -47.03
CA CYS A 901 -16.94 -24.57 -47.08
C CYS A 901 -17.70 -25.89 -47.26
N ASP A 902 -17.26 -26.74 -48.20
CA ASP A 902 -17.86 -28.05 -48.47
C ASP A 902 -17.82 -28.93 -47.21
N ARG A 903 -16.69 -28.95 -46.51
CA ARG A 903 -16.51 -29.70 -45.27
C ARG A 903 -17.42 -29.22 -44.14
N MET A 904 -17.77 -27.93 -44.12
CA MET A 904 -18.69 -27.34 -43.15
C MET A 904 -20.17 -27.43 -43.57
N GLY A 905 -20.45 -27.84 -44.81
CA GLY A 905 -21.80 -27.83 -45.38
C GLY A 905 -22.35 -26.42 -45.55
N TRP A 906 -21.52 -25.48 -46.03
CA TRP A 906 -21.85 -24.06 -46.21
C TRP A 906 -22.24 -23.67 -47.63
#